data_AF-A0A1V6N118-F1
#
_entry.id   AF-A0A1V6N118-F1
#
_cell.length_a   1.000
_cell.length_b   1.000
_cell.length_c   1.000
_cell.angle_alpha   90.00
_cell.angle_beta   90.00
_cell.angle_gamma   90.00
#
_symmetry.space_group_name_H-M   'P 1'
#
loop_
_entity.id
_entity.type
_entity.pdbx_description
1 polymer ?
#
loop_
_entity_poly.entity_id
_entity_poly.type
_entity_poly.pdbx_seq_one_letter_code
_entity_poly.pdbx_strand_id
1 'polypeptide(L)'
;MIGSGGEKTKMFTINKFFKPIIFVVCVLFIFLALSSVSAANHNFTTVNTTEQFQSVINNDNDNDLVISFANGEYVDWGQLNISRNATIVGKNRGGAKFTSSSGTLFNINATNVKIINLTISGYATAIKSNCSDLTVSDNNITTSGVSINLSSSGSANPITGVVIKDNIIKSSIATNFHGAVYLFGKSTDRTVFDVLFSGNNITGGYSGVYLGNGSSSSPVSSANLVFENNNITGTSGYGVYLPAYSSNNTNIIFANNNITGKFSGVDLYAQSSNNANITFANNNITGTSGYGVFMYAFSSNNANITFANNNITGRSNNGVDLSAFSSKNANITFANNNFTGTRGFSMDSYSSNNTNITFANNNITGTTYGVALYVYSSNNTNITFANNNITGVSYGVYVSLYNGNVKGVNFLNNTINATSGGGFYFYTSGGVTNVTDFIIRGNTIFATKAGLNFTGLSVGSLVNVTVEYNRIIASVGVNITGHNDNSSFDRNWWGVNDITGMILGVDTLNHFILNITNTSSLDGVHFGDNVSFMLLVLNTTLSNDGVEFLPDFVVNGTFNGDKFNSSRADGFVYNATATTGTQTLAATLDNVNDTVAFNSLQLTTNSSIIVSNNPANIGNNVTISGQLANYTGITGVNVTVDGNLYTDVSVNSTGGWSLNYTTNR
;
A
#
# COMPACT_ATOMS: atom_id res chain seq x y z
N MET A 1 28.73 14.59 25.58
CA MET A 1 27.70 13.87 26.37
C MET A 1 26.98 12.93 25.43
N ILE A 2 27.18 11.62 25.63
CA ILE A 2 26.64 10.56 24.78
C ILE A 2 25.18 10.34 25.20
N GLY A 3 24.25 10.61 24.29
CA GLY A 3 22.83 10.32 24.44
C GLY A 3 22.32 9.66 23.17
N SER A 4 22.35 8.32 23.15
CA SER A 4 21.83 7.48 22.09
C SER A 4 20.30 7.63 22.00
N GLY A 5 19.84 8.45 21.05
CA GLY A 5 18.43 8.52 20.65
C GLY A 5 18.08 7.33 19.76
N GLY A 6 17.66 6.23 20.40
CA GLY A 6 17.07 5.11 19.67
C GLY A 6 15.80 5.56 18.95
N GLU A 7 15.82 5.47 17.62
CA GLU A 7 14.63 5.54 16.78
C GLU A 7 13.62 4.51 17.26
N LYS A 8 12.60 4.97 17.98
CA LYS A 8 11.39 4.20 18.19
C LYS A 8 10.68 4.13 16.84
N THR A 9 10.87 3.01 16.17
CA THR A 9 10.00 2.50 15.11
C THR A 9 8.56 2.59 15.64
N LYS A 10 7.81 3.60 15.21
CA LYS A 10 6.36 3.65 15.42
C LYS A 10 5.75 2.59 14.50
N MET A 11 5.80 1.35 14.97
CA MET A 11 5.00 0.26 14.44
C MET A 11 3.55 0.72 14.50
N PHE A 12 2.94 0.89 13.32
CA PHE A 12 1.54 1.26 13.18
C PHE A 12 0.70 0.37 14.08
N THR A 13 -0.01 1.01 15.01
CA THR A 13 -0.99 0.39 15.88
C THR A 13 -2.02 -0.30 14.99
N ILE A 14 -1.95 -1.62 14.89
CA ILE A 14 -2.98 -2.44 14.27
C ILE A 14 -4.30 -2.08 14.95
N ASN A 15 -5.25 -1.64 14.14
CA ASN A 15 -6.54 -1.12 14.56
C ASN A 15 -7.20 -2.12 15.55
N LYS A 16 -7.45 -1.67 16.79
CA LYS A 16 -7.98 -2.48 17.91
C LYS A 16 -9.37 -3.08 17.63
N PHE A 17 -9.98 -2.77 16.49
CA PHE A 17 -11.29 -3.28 16.06
C PHE A 17 -11.27 -4.64 15.35
N PHE A 18 -10.09 -5.21 14.99
CA PHE A 18 -10.04 -6.52 14.31
C PHE A 18 -10.04 -7.74 15.26
N LYS A 19 -9.60 -7.58 16.51
CA LYS A 19 -9.57 -8.67 17.50
C LYS A 19 -10.94 -9.02 18.13
N PRO A 20 -11.89 -8.08 18.32
CA PRO A 20 -13.18 -8.42 18.93
C PRO A 20 -14.08 -9.28 18.03
N ILE A 21 -14.05 -9.11 16.70
CA ILE A 21 -14.97 -9.84 15.80
C ILE A 21 -14.60 -11.33 15.73
N ILE A 22 -13.30 -11.65 15.62
CA ILE A 22 -12.83 -13.04 15.63
C ILE A 22 -13.09 -13.69 17.01
N PHE A 23 -12.93 -12.94 18.10
CA PHE A 23 -13.19 -13.45 19.44
C PHE A 23 -14.68 -13.66 19.74
N VAL A 24 -15.56 -12.78 19.25
CA VAL A 24 -17.02 -12.92 19.40
C VAL A 24 -17.55 -14.10 18.60
N VAL A 25 -17.02 -14.37 17.40
CA VAL A 25 -17.39 -15.55 16.62
C VAL A 25 -16.91 -16.83 17.33
N CYS A 26 -15.67 -16.89 17.81
CA CYS A 26 -15.17 -18.06 18.55
C CYS A 26 -15.91 -18.30 19.88
N VAL A 27 -16.30 -17.24 20.62
CA VAL A 27 -17.00 -17.38 21.90
C VAL A 27 -18.47 -17.77 21.72
N LEU A 28 -19.15 -17.33 20.65
CA LEU A 28 -20.52 -17.79 20.35
C LEU A 28 -20.55 -19.30 20.01
N PHE A 29 -19.52 -19.82 19.33
CA PHE A 29 -19.43 -21.23 18.97
C PHE A 29 -19.07 -22.17 20.14
N ILE A 30 -18.35 -21.69 21.15
CA ILE A 30 -18.07 -22.50 22.36
C ILE A 30 -19.34 -22.74 23.18
N PHE A 31 -20.34 -21.86 23.13
CA PHE A 31 -21.62 -22.05 23.82
C PHE A 31 -22.65 -22.92 23.05
N LEU A 32 -22.44 -23.19 21.75
CA LEU A 32 -23.26 -24.14 20.98
C LEU A 32 -22.76 -25.60 21.06
N ALA A 33 -21.60 -25.84 21.68
CA ALA A 33 -21.02 -27.18 21.85
C ALA A 33 -21.47 -27.90 23.15
N LEU A 34 -22.37 -27.30 23.94
CA LEU A 34 -22.80 -27.81 25.24
C LEU A 34 -24.33 -27.95 25.33
N SER A 35 -24.96 -28.61 24.37
CA SER A 35 -26.26 -29.25 24.61
C SER A 35 -26.03 -30.69 25.03
N SER A 36 -26.19 -30.97 26.32
CA SER A 36 -26.08 -32.29 26.96
C SER A 36 -27.27 -33.21 26.63
N VAL A 37 -27.67 -33.27 25.36
CA VAL A 37 -28.65 -34.23 24.88
C VAL A 37 -27.88 -35.51 24.56
N SER A 38 -28.33 -36.64 25.11
CA SER A 38 -27.79 -37.97 24.78
C SER A 38 -27.92 -38.18 23.28
N ALA A 39 -26.81 -38.11 22.54
CA ALA A 39 -26.83 -38.46 21.13
C ALA A 39 -26.70 -39.98 20.98
N ALA A 40 -27.61 -40.61 20.22
CA ALA A 40 -27.46 -42.00 19.83
C ALA A 40 -26.16 -42.15 19.02
N ASN A 41 -25.37 -43.19 19.32
CA ASN A 41 -24.14 -43.47 18.60
C ASN A 41 -24.23 -44.79 17.83
N HIS A 42 -24.06 -44.74 16.52
CA HIS A 42 -24.11 -45.88 15.62
C HIS A 42 -22.78 -46.07 14.91
N ASN A 43 -22.18 -47.25 15.04
CA ASN A 43 -20.90 -47.56 14.43
C ASN A 43 -21.09 -48.38 13.14
N PHE A 44 -20.52 -47.88 12.05
CA PHE A 44 -20.55 -48.50 10.74
C PHE A 44 -19.17 -49.04 10.36
N THR A 45 -19.15 -50.23 9.79
CA THR A 45 -17.97 -50.87 9.20
C THR A 45 -18.21 -51.15 7.71
N THR A 46 -17.22 -51.63 6.98
CA THR A 46 -17.31 -51.84 5.52
C THR A 46 -18.34 -52.88 5.08
N VAL A 47 -18.90 -53.66 6.01
CA VAL A 47 -19.98 -54.62 5.71
C VAL A 47 -21.36 -53.98 5.69
N ASN A 48 -21.49 -52.75 6.20
CA ASN A 48 -22.77 -52.07 6.25
C ASN A 48 -23.19 -51.54 4.87
N THR A 49 -24.49 -51.34 4.69
CA THR A 49 -25.06 -50.89 3.41
C THR A 49 -25.73 -49.51 3.52
N THR A 50 -26.05 -48.94 2.36
CA THR A 50 -26.81 -47.69 2.23
C THR A 50 -28.18 -47.78 2.92
N GLU A 51 -28.89 -48.91 2.77
CA GLU A 51 -30.20 -49.14 3.38
C GLU A 51 -30.13 -49.17 4.90
N GLN A 52 -29.07 -49.77 5.46
CA GLN A 52 -28.86 -49.81 6.90
C GLN A 52 -28.60 -48.41 7.46
N PHE A 53 -27.78 -47.61 6.78
CA PHE A 53 -27.60 -46.20 7.13
C PHE A 53 -28.92 -45.44 7.09
N GLN A 54 -29.69 -45.61 6.02
CA GLN A 54 -30.97 -44.92 5.87
C GLN A 54 -31.99 -45.35 6.94
N SER A 55 -31.96 -46.62 7.35
CA SER A 55 -32.79 -47.12 8.45
C SER A 55 -32.47 -46.41 9.77
N VAL A 56 -31.19 -46.18 10.09
CA VAL A 56 -30.81 -45.41 11.28
C VAL A 56 -31.36 -43.98 11.20
N ILE A 57 -31.17 -43.29 10.08
CA ILE A 57 -31.69 -41.93 9.90
C ILE A 57 -33.21 -41.88 10.09
N ASN A 58 -33.94 -42.84 9.51
CA ASN A 58 -35.40 -42.82 9.48
C ASN A 58 -36.05 -43.27 10.80
N ASN A 59 -35.43 -44.19 11.55
CA ASN A 59 -36.09 -44.92 12.63
C ASN A 59 -35.53 -44.63 14.03
N ASP A 60 -34.35 -44.01 14.14
CA ASP A 60 -33.81 -43.62 15.45
C ASP A 60 -34.69 -42.53 16.08
N ASN A 61 -34.82 -42.50 17.42
CA ASN A 61 -35.71 -41.56 18.11
C ASN A 61 -34.97 -40.46 18.88
N ASP A 62 -33.63 -40.47 18.91
CA ASP A 62 -32.85 -39.46 19.60
C ASP A 62 -32.75 -38.16 18.80
N ASN A 63 -32.81 -37.02 19.49
CA ASN A 63 -32.83 -35.71 18.83
C ASN A 63 -31.55 -35.39 18.06
N ASP A 64 -30.41 -35.90 18.52
CA ASP A 64 -29.12 -35.80 17.85
C ASP A 64 -28.54 -37.19 17.63
N LEU A 65 -27.93 -37.38 16.46
CA LEU A 65 -27.39 -38.66 16.04
C LEU A 65 -25.88 -38.53 15.77
N VAL A 66 -25.09 -39.50 16.22
CA VAL A 66 -23.68 -39.65 15.84
C VAL A 66 -23.54 -40.96 15.07
N ILE A 67 -23.16 -40.87 13.79
CA ILE A 67 -22.86 -42.03 12.95
C ILE A 67 -21.37 -42.05 12.69
N SER A 68 -20.69 -43.05 13.24
CA SER A 68 -19.24 -43.19 13.17
C SER A 68 -18.84 -44.29 12.19
N PHE A 69 -18.04 -43.96 11.19
CA PHE A 69 -17.49 -44.91 10.22
C PHE A 69 -16.08 -45.35 10.63
N ALA A 70 -15.86 -46.66 10.70
CA ALA A 70 -14.55 -47.26 10.86
C ALA A 70 -13.65 -46.97 9.64
N ASN A 71 -12.34 -47.15 9.81
CA ASN A 71 -11.42 -47.07 8.68
C ASN A 71 -11.73 -48.20 7.69
N GLY A 72 -11.81 -47.89 6.40
CA GLY A 72 -12.12 -48.87 5.37
C GLY A 72 -12.69 -48.24 4.10
N GLU A 73 -12.93 -49.08 3.10
CA GLU A 73 -13.49 -48.68 1.80
C GLU A 73 -14.98 -49.02 1.74
N TYR A 74 -15.77 -48.03 1.41
CA TYR A 74 -17.23 -48.04 1.30
C TYR A 74 -17.59 -47.82 -0.17
N VAL A 75 -17.53 -48.91 -0.93
CA VAL A 75 -17.60 -48.92 -2.40
C VAL A 75 -19.06 -48.93 -2.86
N ASP A 76 -19.36 -48.11 -3.87
CA ASP A 76 -20.65 -48.00 -4.55
C ASP A 76 -21.83 -47.73 -3.60
N TRP A 77 -21.56 -46.96 -2.54
CA TRP A 77 -22.61 -46.45 -1.67
C TRP A 77 -23.50 -45.48 -2.45
N GLY A 78 -24.81 -45.73 -2.38
CA GLY A 78 -25.83 -44.87 -2.96
C GLY A 78 -25.98 -43.54 -2.22
N GLN A 79 -26.98 -42.77 -2.64
CA GLN A 79 -27.29 -41.49 -2.01
C GLN A 79 -27.85 -41.69 -0.59
N LEU A 80 -27.24 -41.00 0.37
CA LEU A 80 -27.63 -40.94 1.77
C LEU A 80 -28.46 -39.67 2.01
N ASN A 81 -29.74 -39.86 2.36
CA ASN A 81 -30.65 -38.74 2.61
C ASN A 81 -30.69 -38.42 4.09
N ILE A 82 -30.20 -37.23 4.47
CA ILE A 82 -30.11 -36.78 5.86
C ILE A 82 -31.25 -35.80 6.12
N SER A 83 -32.26 -36.26 6.85
CA SER A 83 -33.50 -35.52 7.14
C SER A 83 -33.65 -35.11 8.61
N ARG A 84 -32.57 -35.18 9.40
CA ARG A 84 -32.51 -34.80 10.82
C ARG A 84 -31.11 -34.33 11.20
N ASN A 85 -30.96 -33.76 12.40
CA ASN A 85 -29.67 -33.44 12.99
C ASN A 85 -28.80 -34.70 13.07
N ALA A 86 -27.58 -34.62 12.53
CA ALA A 86 -26.66 -35.76 12.55
C ALA A 86 -25.21 -35.32 12.44
N THR A 87 -24.34 -35.96 13.21
CA THR A 87 -22.89 -35.92 13.05
C THR A 87 -22.45 -37.21 12.38
N ILE A 88 -21.97 -37.11 11.14
CA ILE A 88 -21.45 -38.23 10.36
C ILE A 88 -19.94 -38.08 10.29
N VAL A 89 -19.23 -39.03 10.89
CA VAL A 89 -17.80 -38.87 11.18
C VAL A 89 -17.00 -40.12 10.86
N GLY A 90 -15.85 -39.94 10.20
CA GLY A 90 -14.83 -40.97 10.08
C GLY A 90 -13.97 -41.01 11.34
N LYS A 91 -13.61 -42.21 11.81
CA LYS A 91 -12.77 -42.38 13.02
C LYS A 91 -11.47 -41.58 12.95
N ASN A 92 -10.87 -41.49 11.77
CA ASN A 92 -9.70 -40.66 11.49
C ASN A 92 -9.84 -40.02 10.10
N ARG A 93 -9.31 -38.80 9.92
CA ARG A 93 -9.22 -38.15 8.61
C ARG A 93 -8.50 -39.06 7.62
N GLY A 94 -9.14 -39.32 6.47
CA GLY A 94 -8.59 -40.24 5.45
C GLY A 94 -8.95 -41.71 5.63
N GLY A 95 -9.55 -42.08 6.77
CA GLY A 95 -9.79 -43.48 7.15
C GLY A 95 -11.02 -44.09 6.48
N ALA A 96 -12.18 -43.44 6.58
CA ALA A 96 -13.41 -43.89 5.94
C ALA A 96 -13.49 -43.34 4.50
N LYS A 97 -13.36 -44.23 3.51
CA LYS A 97 -13.24 -43.90 2.09
C LYS A 97 -14.48 -44.33 1.31
N PHE A 98 -15.28 -43.37 0.90
CA PHE A 98 -16.42 -43.58 0.03
C PHE A 98 -15.99 -43.44 -1.43
N THR A 99 -16.30 -44.44 -2.24
CA THR A 99 -15.99 -44.45 -3.67
C THR A 99 -17.23 -44.81 -4.47
N SER A 100 -17.44 -44.13 -5.60
CA SER A 100 -18.50 -44.43 -6.58
C SER A 100 -18.00 -44.06 -7.98
N SER A 101 -18.84 -44.26 -8.99
CA SER A 101 -18.61 -43.79 -10.37
C SER A 101 -19.50 -42.62 -10.77
N SER A 102 -20.55 -42.31 -9.99
CA SER A 102 -21.51 -41.25 -10.30
C SER A 102 -22.38 -40.85 -9.09
N GLY A 103 -23.29 -39.89 -9.30
CA GLY A 103 -24.33 -39.57 -8.34
C GLY A 103 -23.91 -38.60 -7.22
N THR A 104 -24.78 -38.49 -6.21
CA THR A 104 -24.56 -37.68 -5.01
C THR A 104 -24.43 -38.59 -3.79
N LEU A 105 -23.41 -38.38 -2.95
CA LEU A 105 -23.29 -39.16 -1.69
C LEU A 105 -24.24 -38.61 -0.62
N PHE A 106 -24.01 -37.40 -0.11
CA PHE A 106 -24.85 -36.80 0.94
C PHE A 106 -25.87 -35.83 0.34
N ASN A 107 -27.16 -36.11 0.57
CA ASN A 107 -28.26 -35.20 0.27
C ASN A 107 -28.91 -34.75 1.58
N ILE A 108 -28.61 -33.53 1.99
CA ILE A 108 -28.90 -33.00 3.32
C ILE A 108 -30.05 -32.01 3.25
N ASN A 109 -31.17 -32.38 3.88
CA ASN A 109 -32.39 -31.58 3.97
C ASN A 109 -32.74 -31.24 5.44
N ALA A 110 -31.75 -31.26 6.33
CA ALA A 110 -31.90 -30.88 7.73
C ALA A 110 -30.78 -29.93 8.18
N THR A 111 -31.08 -29.14 9.20
CA THR A 111 -30.12 -28.25 9.86
C THR A 111 -29.25 -29.02 10.86
N ASN A 112 -28.19 -28.38 11.36
CA ASN A 112 -27.28 -28.94 12.37
C ASN A 112 -26.69 -30.30 11.97
N VAL A 113 -26.30 -30.43 10.71
CA VAL A 113 -25.63 -31.62 10.17
C VAL A 113 -24.13 -31.38 10.10
N LYS A 114 -23.34 -32.38 10.49
CA LYS A 114 -21.88 -32.31 10.48
C LYS A 114 -21.31 -33.48 9.67
N ILE A 115 -20.46 -33.20 8.70
CA ILE A 115 -19.74 -34.18 7.87
C ILE A 115 -18.24 -34.02 8.15
N ILE A 116 -17.63 -35.02 8.79
CA ILE A 116 -16.30 -34.89 9.39
C ILE A 116 -15.37 -36.06 9.04
N ASN A 117 -14.09 -35.78 8.77
CA ASN A 117 -13.02 -36.78 8.64
C ASN A 117 -13.21 -37.84 7.53
N LEU A 118 -14.02 -37.57 6.51
CA LEU A 118 -14.30 -38.52 5.43
C LEU A 118 -13.37 -38.33 4.23
N THR A 119 -13.14 -39.41 3.49
CA THR A 119 -12.64 -39.33 2.11
C THR A 119 -13.74 -39.71 1.15
N ILE A 120 -14.08 -38.82 0.23
CA ILE A 120 -15.20 -39.00 -0.71
C ILE A 120 -14.65 -38.84 -2.12
N SER A 121 -14.76 -39.87 -2.95
CA SER A 121 -14.23 -39.83 -4.31
C SER A 121 -15.12 -40.52 -5.35
N GLY A 122 -15.02 -40.09 -6.60
CA GLY A 122 -15.71 -40.71 -7.73
C GLY A 122 -17.20 -40.38 -7.88
N TYR A 123 -17.79 -39.68 -6.90
CA TYR A 123 -19.12 -39.08 -7.03
C TYR A 123 -19.12 -37.85 -7.94
N ALA A 124 -20.27 -37.55 -8.54
CA ALA A 124 -20.49 -36.28 -9.23
C ALA A 124 -20.57 -35.13 -8.22
N THR A 125 -21.27 -35.34 -7.10
CA THR A 125 -21.33 -34.41 -5.97
C THR A 125 -21.15 -35.15 -4.65
N ALA A 126 -20.30 -34.64 -3.77
CA ALA A 126 -20.11 -35.27 -2.47
C ALA A 126 -21.21 -34.85 -1.50
N ILE A 127 -21.50 -33.54 -1.45
CA ILE A 127 -22.44 -32.96 -0.50
C ILE A 127 -23.37 -32.02 -1.25
N LYS A 128 -24.67 -32.28 -1.16
CA LYS A 128 -25.73 -31.38 -1.61
C LYS A 128 -26.57 -31.00 -0.40
N SER A 129 -26.79 -29.71 -0.19
CA SER A 129 -27.64 -29.23 0.90
C SER A 129 -28.44 -28.00 0.49
N ASN A 130 -29.60 -27.84 1.12
CA ASN A 130 -30.44 -26.65 1.04
C ASN A 130 -30.76 -26.06 2.43
N CYS A 131 -29.98 -26.41 3.45
CA CYS A 131 -30.24 -26.05 4.85
C CYS A 131 -29.10 -25.24 5.48
N SER A 132 -29.45 -24.52 6.54
CA SER A 132 -28.54 -23.81 7.44
C SER A 132 -27.80 -24.76 8.40
N ASP A 133 -26.80 -24.23 9.10
CA ASP A 133 -26.08 -24.89 10.19
C ASP A 133 -25.37 -26.19 9.78
N LEU A 134 -24.94 -26.27 8.51
CA LEU A 134 -24.11 -27.36 7.99
C LEU A 134 -22.64 -27.13 8.35
N THR A 135 -21.99 -28.13 8.96
CA THR A 135 -20.54 -28.16 9.12
C THR A 135 -19.92 -29.23 8.23
N VAL A 136 -18.96 -28.84 7.40
CA VAL A 136 -18.13 -29.76 6.62
C VAL A 136 -16.68 -29.53 7.03
N SER A 137 -16.08 -30.47 7.77
CA SER A 137 -14.71 -30.30 8.26
C SER A 137 -13.79 -31.49 8.08
N ASP A 138 -12.51 -31.22 7.86
CA ASP A 138 -11.45 -32.24 7.81
C ASP A 138 -11.65 -33.34 6.76
N ASN A 139 -12.42 -33.07 5.70
CA ASN A 139 -12.68 -34.04 4.66
C ASN A 139 -11.68 -33.94 3.50
N ASN A 140 -11.50 -35.06 2.79
CA ASN A 140 -10.81 -35.13 1.50
C ASN A 140 -11.85 -35.47 0.42
N ILE A 141 -12.21 -34.50 -0.41
CA ILE A 141 -13.30 -34.62 -1.38
C ILE A 141 -12.72 -34.51 -2.80
N THR A 142 -13.00 -35.48 -3.66
CA THR A 142 -12.61 -35.47 -5.07
C THR A 142 -13.78 -35.89 -5.95
N THR A 143 -14.36 -34.96 -6.71
CA THR A 143 -15.59 -35.22 -7.49
C THR A 143 -15.42 -34.90 -8.97
N SER A 144 -16.24 -35.54 -9.81
CA SER A 144 -16.28 -35.25 -11.25
C SER A 144 -17.08 -33.98 -11.57
N GLY A 145 -18.10 -33.67 -10.77
CA GLY A 145 -18.90 -32.44 -10.79
C GLY A 145 -18.61 -31.53 -9.59
N VAL A 146 -19.58 -30.72 -9.20
CA VAL A 146 -19.51 -29.85 -8.01
C VAL A 146 -19.30 -30.68 -6.74
N SER A 147 -18.27 -30.40 -5.95
CA SER A 147 -17.98 -31.16 -4.73
C SER A 147 -18.96 -30.87 -3.61
N ILE A 148 -19.20 -29.59 -3.32
CA ILE A 148 -20.17 -29.12 -2.32
C ILE A 148 -21.14 -28.17 -3.01
N ASN A 149 -22.42 -28.52 -3.00
CA ASN A 149 -23.50 -27.75 -3.59
C ASN A 149 -24.47 -27.27 -2.51
N LEU A 150 -24.46 -25.97 -2.21
CA LEU A 150 -25.40 -25.32 -1.31
C LEU A 150 -26.46 -24.60 -2.16
N SER A 151 -27.61 -25.24 -2.36
CA SER A 151 -28.68 -24.72 -3.20
C SER A 151 -29.87 -24.27 -2.38
N SER A 152 -30.17 -22.97 -2.34
CA SER A 152 -31.40 -22.48 -1.72
C SER A 152 -32.59 -22.55 -2.69
N SER A 153 -33.76 -22.89 -2.16
CA SER A 153 -35.02 -22.91 -2.91
C SER A 153 -35.74 -21.55 -2.96
N GLY A 154 -35.22 -20.51 -2.29
CA GLY A 154 -35.70 -19.12 -2.42
C GLY A 154 -35.52 -18.24 -1.18
N SER A 155 -36.15 -17.07 -1.17
CA SER A 155 -35.89 -15.98 -0.20
C SER A 155 -36.34 -16.33 1.22
N ALA A 156 -37.36 -17.17 1.33
CA ALA A 156 -37.87 -17.71 2.58
C ALA A 156 -36.90 -18.70 3.27
N ASN A 157 -35.88 -19.18 2.56
CA ASN A 157 -34.95 -20.19 3.04
C ASN A 157 -33.49 -19.71 2.87
N PRO A 158 -33.05 -18.74 3.68
CA PRO A 158 -31.64 -18.34 3.71
C PRO A 158 -30.78 -19.53 4.16
N ILE A 159 -29.55 -19.62 3.63
CA ILE A 159 -28.58 -20.65 4.05
C ILE A 159 -27.57 -19.95 4.93
N THR A 160 -27.68 -20.14 6.23
CA THR A 160 -26.90 -19.43 7.24
C THR A 160 -26.14 -20.37 8.16
N GLY A 161 -25.11 -19.88 8.84
CA GLY A 161 -24.38 -20.68 9.83
C GLY A 161 -23.59 -21.85 9.22
N VAL A 162 -23.33 -21.82 7.90
CA VAL A 162 -22.59 -22.90 7.25
C VAL A 162 -21.09 -22.71 7.46
N VAL A 163 -20.41 -23.77 7.87
CA VAL A 163 -18.97 -23.79 8.11
C VAL A 163 -18.33 -24.85 7.22
N ILE A 164 -17.44 -24.42 6.33
CA ILE A 164 -16.60 -25.30 5.51
C ILE A 164 -15.17 -25.06 5.97
N LYS A 165 -14.57 -26.04 6.66
CA LYS A 165 -13.30 -25.85 7.37
C LYS A 165 -12.28 -26.98 7.17
N ASP A 166 -11.01 -26.63 6.96
CA ASP A 166 -9.87 -27.57 6.95
C ASP A 166 -10.01 -28.74 5.95
N ASN A 167 -10.81 -28.56 4.89
CA ASN A 167 -11.02 -29.58 3.87
C ASN A 167 -9.99 -29.52 2.74
N ILE A 168 -9.76 -30.65 2.10
CA ILE A 168 -9.15 -30.72 0.77
C ILE A 168 -10.29 -31.01 -0.22
N ILE A 169 -10.56 -30.09 -1.13
CA ILE A 169 -11.68 -30.17 -2.07
C ILE A 169 -11.13 -30.07 -3.49
N LYS A 170 -11.38 -31.10 -4.30
CA LYS A 170 -10.96 -31.15 -5.70
C LYS A 170 -12.15 -31.50 -6.58
N SER A 171 -12.41 -30.67 -7.58
CA SER A 171 -13.42 -30.93 -8.58
C SER A 171 -12.82 -30.85 -9.97
N SER A 172 -13.13 -31.82 -10.83
CA SER A 172 -12.77 -31.75 -12.25
C SER A 172 -13.78 -30.97 -13.10
N ILE A 173 -14.83 -30.39 -12.50
CA ILE A 173 -15.84 -29.65 -13.26
C ILE A 173 -15.21 -28.43 -13.93
N ALA A 174 -15.27 -28.39 -15.26
CA ALA A 174 -14.66 -27.32 -16.08
C ALA A 174 -15.72 -26.54 -16.86
N THR A 175 -16.92 -26.40 -16.30
CA THR A 175 -18.04 -25.67 -16.91
C THR A 175 -18.10 -24.23 -16.39
N ASN A 176 -18.45 -23.30 -17.28
CA ASN A 176 -18.69 -21.91 -16.90
C ASN A 176 -19.75 -21.82 -15.81
N PHE A 177 -19.61 -20.83 -14.92
CA PHE A 177 -20.54 -20.59 -13.81
C PHE A 177 -20.66 -21.72 -12.79
N HIS A 178 -19.62 -22.55 -12.64
CA HIS A 178 -19.53 -23.54 -11.58
C HIS A 178 -18.18 -23.48 -10.86
N GLY A 179 -18.18 -23.96 -9.62
CA GLY A 179 -16.97 -24.12 -8.82
C GLY A 179 -16.92 -25.48 -8.12
N ALA A 180 -15.76 -25.82 -7.54
CA ALA A 180 -15.64 -26.99 -6.68
C ALA A 180 -16.61 -26.87 -5.49
N VAL A 181 -16.73 -25.66 -4.95
CA VAL A 181 -17.84 -25.28 -4.05
C VAL A 181 -18.77 -24.32 -4.78
N TYR A 182 -20.06 -24.64 -4.78
CA TYR A 182 -21.10 -23.95 -5.53
C TYR A 182 -22.21 -23.52 -4.58
N LEU A 183 -22.43 -22.21 -4.48
CA LEU A 183 -23.51 -21.62 -3.69
C LEU A 183 -24.54 -21.09 -4.68
N PHE A 184 -25.67 -21.78 -4.75
CA PHE A 184 -26.74 -21.51 -5.69
C PHE A 184 -27.92 -20.81 -5.04
N GLY A 185 -28.17 -19.57 -5.44
CA GLY A 185 -29.38 -18.81 -5.09
C GLY A 185 -30.22 -18.55 -6.34
N LYS A 186 -31.55 -18.54 -6.22
CA LYS A 186 -32.42 -18.12 -7.33
C LYS A 186 -32.49 -16.60 -7.41
N SER A 187 -32.50 -16.08 -8.63
CA SER A 187 -32.35 -14.65 -8.88
C SER A 187 -33.48 -13.78 -8.37
N THR A 188 -34.73 -14.25 -8.43
CA THR A 188 -35.89 -13.51 -7.93
C THR A 188 -35.88 -13.31 -6.43
N ASP A 189 -35.06 -14.08 -5.73
CA ASP A 189 -35.26 -14.36 -4.32
C ASP A 189 -34.22 -13.65 -3.44
N ARG A 190 -33.18 -13.06 -4.02
CA ARG A 190 -32.08 -12.41 -3.26
C ARG A 190 -31.62 -13.27 -2.09
N THR A 191 -31.51 -14.59 -2.31
CA THR A 191 -31.15 -15.56 -1.28
C THR A 191 -29.93 -15.06 -0.51
N VAL A 192 -30.00 -15.14 0.82
CA VAL A 192 -28.94 -14.73 1.73
C VAL A 192 -28.09 -15.93 2.12
N PHE A 193 -26.78 -15.84 1.89
CA PHE A 193 -25.78 -16.79 2.36
C PHE A 193 -25.00 -16.24 3.56
N ASP A 194 -24.89 -17.01 4.63
CA ASP A 194 -23.93 -16.81 5.72
C ASP A 194 -23.02 -18.05 5.79
N VAL A 195 -21.81 -17.91 5.26
CA VAL A 195 -20.89 -19.03 5.03
C VAL A 195 -19.46 -18.63 5.41
N LEU A 196 -18.87 -19.44 6.28
CA LEU A 196 -17.46 -19.37 6.66
C LEU A 196 -16.65 -20.44 5.92
N PHE A 197 -15.66 -19.99 5.17
CA PHE A 197 -14.59 -20.81 4.62
C PHE A 197 -13.32 -20.59 5.43
N SER A 198 -12.83 -21.59 6.14
CA SER A 198 -11.64 -21.48 6.98
C SER A 198 -10.62 -22.60 6.72
N GLY A 199 -9.38 -22.27 6.39
CA GLY A 199 -8.29 -23.27 6.31
C GLY A 199 -8.41 -24.31 5.19
N ASN A 200 -9.27 -24.10 4.19
CA ASN A 200 -9.49 -25.09 3.13
C ASN A 200 -8.42 -25.03 2.03
N ASN A 201 -8.20 -26.16 1.37
CA ASN A 201 -7.51 -26.24 0.10
C ASN A 201 -8.50 -26.66 -1.00
N ILE A 202 -8.91 -25.69 -1.82
CA ILE A 202 -9.98 -25.85 -2.83
C ILE A 202 -9.36 -25.73 -4.21
N THR A 203 -9.55 -26.75 -5.05
CA THR A 203 -9.16 -26.74 -6.46
C THR A 203 -10.35 -27.12 -7.33
N GLY A 204 -10.79 -26.21 -8.20
CA GLY A 204 -11.85 -26.50 -9.17
C GLY A 204 -11.35 -26.43 -10.61
N GLY A 205 -11.91 -27.30 -11.46
CA GLY A 205 -11.62 -27.33 -12.89
C GLY A 205 -11.89 -25.99 -13.56
N TYR A 206 -13.04 -25.37 -13.30
CA TYR A 206 -13.36 -24.00 -13.70
C TYR A 206 -13.02 -23.01 -12.58
N SER A 207 -13.94 -22.80 -11.62
CA SER A 207 -13.69 -21.93 -10.47
C SER A 207 -13.39 -22.72 -9.19
N GLY A 208 -12.62 -22.15 -8.26
CA GLY A 208 -12.48 -22.75 -6.93
C GLY A 208 -13.81 -22.66 -6.16
N VAL A 209 -14.29 -21.44 -5.97
CA VAL A 209 -15.60 -21.15 -5.35
C VAL A 209 -16.43 -20.30 -6.29
N TYR A 210 -17.72 -20.62 -6.40
CA TYR A 210 -18.70 -19.85 -7.17
C TYR A 210 -19.95 -19.58 -6.33
N LEU A 211 -20.43 -18.33 -6.34
CA LEU A 211 -21.70 -17.91 -5.73
C LEU A 211 -22.59 -17.25 -6.78
N GLY A 212 -23.69 -17.90 -7.20
CA GLY A 212 -24.56 -17.34 -8.24
C GLY A 212 -25.71 -18.26 -8.61
N ASN A 213 -26.36 -18.00 -9.75
CA ASN A 213 -27.52 -18.75 -10.24
C ASN A 213 -27.26 -19.44 -11.60
N GLY A 214 -25.99 -19.56 -12.01
CA GLY A 214 -25.62 -20.03 -13.34
C GLY A 214 -25.59 -18.94 -14.42
N SER A 215 -25.75 -17.66 -14.03
CA SER A 215 -25.62 -16.49 -14.89
C SER A 215 -24.63 -15.48 -14.30
N SER A 216 -24.07 -14.61 -15.15
CA SER A 216 -23.29 -13.43 -14.74
C SER A 216 -24.15 -12.35 -14.08
N SER A 217 -25.46 -12.34 -14.32
CA SER A 217 -26.42 -11.37 -13.79
C SER A 217 -27.18 -11.87 -12.55
N SER A 218 -26.51 -12.68 -11.73
CA SER A 218 -27.13 -13.37 -10.59
C SER A 218 -27.34 -12.46 -9.36
N PRO A 219 -28.57 -12.25 -8.89
CA PRO A 219 -28.88 -11.66 -7.60
C PRO A 219 -28.77 -12.68 -6.47
N VAL A 220 -27.58 -12.76 -5.88
CA VAL A 220 -27.34 -13.53 -4.67
C VAL A 220 -26.75 -12.62 -3.61
N SER A 221 -27.44 -12.51 -2.48
CA SER A 221 -26.99 -11.71 -1.35
C SER A 221 -26.27 -12.60 -0.33
N SER A 222 -25.50 -11.98 0.54
CA SER A 222 -24.83 -12.62 1.66
C SER A 222 -25.00 -11.77 2.90
N ALA A 223 -25.31 -12.42 4.02
CA ALA A 223 -25.24 -11.74 5.31
C ALA A 223 -23.77 -11.60 5.65
N ASN A 224 -23.06 -12.73 5.75
CA ASN A 224 -21.63 -12.76 6.00
C ASN A 224 -20.98 -13.83 5.11
N LEU A 225 -20.19 -13.40 4.13
CA LEU A 225 -19.37 -14.30 3.35
C LEU A 225 -17.92 -14.10 3.74
N VAL A 226 -17.35 -15.09 4.43
CA VAL A 226 -16.02 -14.99 5.02
C VAL A 226 -15.11 -16.07 4.45
N PHE A 227 -14.00 -15.65 3.85
CA PHE A 227 -12.89 -16.50 3.47
C PHE A 227 -11.70 -16.16 4.34
N GLU A 228 -11.27 -17.10 5.18
CA GLU A 228 -10.08 -16.95 6.00
C GLU A 228 -9.09 -18.11 5.83
N ASN A 229 -7.81 -17.77 5.66
CA ASN A 229 -6.71 -18.76 5.65
C ASN A 229 -6.88 -19.88 4.60
N ASN A 230 -7.57 -19.62 3.49
CA ASN A 230 -7.81 -20.63 2.45
C ASN A 230 -6.74 -20.58 1.35
N ASN A 231 -6.48 -21.73 0.74
CA ASN A 231 -5.81 -21.86 -0.54
C ASN A 231 -6.86 -22.22 -1.60
N ILE A 232 -7.16 -21.31 -2.54
CA ILE A 232 -8.23 -21.49 -3.52
C ILE A 232 -7.65 -21.36 -4.94
N THR A 233 -7.88 -22.37 -5.76
CA THR A 233 -7.43 -22.41 -7.16
C THR A 233 -8.58 -22.73 -8.11
N GLY A 234 -8.79 -21.87 -9.11
CA GLY A 234 -9.60 -22.16 -10.29
C GLY A 234 -8.72 -22.36 -11.51
N THR A 235 -8.71 -23.56 -12.11
CA THR A 235 -7.70 -23.92 -13.11
C THR A 235 -7.98 -23.37 -14.52
N SER A 236 -9.26 -23.20 -14.87
CA SER A 236 -9.65 -22.65 -16.19
C SER A 236 -10.54 -21.40 -16.12
N GLY A 237 -11.05 -21.05 -14.93
CA GLY A 237 -11.87 -19.88 -14.66
C GLY A 237 -11.28 -19.01 -13.55
N TYR A 238 -12.05 -18.82 -12.47
CA TYR A 238 -11.72 -17.86 -11.40
C TYR A 238 -11.27 -18.56 -10.12
N GLY A 239 -10.40 -17.95 -9.31
CA GLY A 239 -10.15 -18.46 -7.97
C GLY A 239 -11.44 -18.45 -7.16
N VAL A 240 -12.02 -17.26 -7.01
CA VAL A 240 -13.35 -17.03 -6.45
C VAL A 240 -14.15 -16.16 -7.41
N TYR A 241 -15.35 -16.61 -7.79
CA TYR A 241 -16.29 -15.83 -8.61
C TYR A 241 -17.58 -15.57 -7.85
N LEU A 242 -17.88 -14.30 -7.61
CA LEU A 242 -19.06 -13.82 -6.90
C LEU A 242 -19.89 -12.90 -7.81
N PRO A 243 -20.70 -13.46 -8.73
CA PRO A 243 -21.75 -12.69 -9.39
C PRO A 243 -22.86 -12.33 -8.40
N ALA A 244 -22.77 -11.10 -7.86
CA ALA A 244 -23.66 -10.55 -6.83
C ALA A 244 -24.41 -9.32 -7.37
N TYR A 245 -25.10 -9.47 -8.51
CA TYR A 245 -25.85 -8.41 -9.17
C TYR A 245 -27.07 -7.97 -8.32
N SER A 246 -27.38 -6.68 -8.19
CA SER A 246 -28.52 -6.17 -7.41
C SER A 246 -28.63 -6.77 -5.99
N SER A 247 -27.48 -6.99 -5.34
CA SER A 247 -27.39 -7.72 -4.08
C SER A 247 -27.23 -6.76 -2.89
N ASN A 248 -27.66 -7.20 -1.72
CA ASN A 248 -27.52 -6.46 -0.46
C ASN A 248 -26.61 -7.25 0.47
N ASN A 249 -25.30 -7.20 0.23
CA ASN A 249 -24.35 -7.93 1.08
C ASN A 249 -24.02 -7.09 2.32
N THR A 250 -24.15 -7.66 3.52
CA THR A 250 -23.72 -6.94 4.73
C THR A 250 -22.19 -6.97 4.80
N ASN A 251 -21.59 -8.16 4.76
CA ASN A 251 -20.14 -8.33 4.83
C ASN A 251 -19.62 -9.34 3.80
N ILE A 252 -18.64 -8.92 3.00
CA ILE A 252 -17.80 -9.81 2.19
C ILE A 252 -16.35 -9.62 2.64
N ILE A 253 -15.74 -10.68 3.20
CA ILE A 253 -14.43 -10.61 3.83
C ILE A 253 -13.51 -11.68 3.26
N PHE A 254 -12.35 -11.24 2.78
CA PHE A 254 -11.21 -12.09 2.42
C PHE A 254 -10.05 -11.74 3.36
N ALA A 255 -9.64 -12.67 4.21
CA ALA A 255 -8.52 -12.51 5.13
C ALA A 255 -7.48 -13.63 4.99
N ASN A 256 -6.21 -13.27 4.80
CA ASN A 256 -5.08 -14.22 4.79
C ASN A 256 -5.23 -15.39 3.79
N ASN A 257 -5.90 -15.18 2.65
CA ASN A 257 -6.06 -16.24 1.65
C ASN A 257 -4.96 -16.20 0.59
N ASN A 258 -4.66 -17.37 0.03
CA ASN A 258 -3.92 -17.50 -1.24
C ASN A 258 -4.92 -17.91 -2.33
N ILE A 259 -5.21 -17.01 -3.26
CA ILE A 259 -6.23 -17.22 -4.29
C ILE A 259 -5.59 -17.12 -5.67
N THR A 260 -5.75 -18.16 -6.48
CA THR A 260 -5.27 -18.18 -7.86
C THR A 260 -6.41 -18.53 -8.82
N GLY A 261 -6.58 -17.73 -9.87
CA GLY A 261 -7.48 -18.04 -10.97
C GLY A 261 -6.81 -17.82 -12.32
N LYS A 262 -7.34 -18.47 -13.36
CA LYS A 262 -6.90 -18.23 -14.73
C LYS A 262 -7.36 -16.85 -15.22
N PHE A 263 -8.67 -16.58 -15.18
CA PHE A 263 -9.23 -15.29 -15.62
C PHE A 263 -9.04 -14.20 -14.58
N SER A 264 -9.57 -14.39 -13.37
CA SER A 264 -9.31 -13.49 -12.25
C SER A 264 -8.99 -14.30 -11.00
N GLY A 265 -8.10 -13.79 -10.14
CA GLY A 265 -7.93 -14.35 -8.81
C GLY A 265 -9.25 -14.28 -8.04
N VAL A 266 -9.77 -13.06 -7.90
CA VAL A 266 -11.13 -12.80 -7.40
C VAL A 266 -11.89 -11.95 -8.40
N ASP A 267 -13.10 -12.37 -8.75
CA ASP A 267 -14.04 -11.61 -9.56
C ASP A 267 -15.31 -11.35 -8.75
N LEU A 268 -15.57 -10.08 -8.42
CA LEU A 268 -16.72 -9.63 -7.65
C LEU A 268 -17.60 -8.73 -8.52
N TYR A 269 -18.72 -9.29 -8.99
CA TYR A 269 -19.67 -8.60 -9.85
C TYR A 269 -20.82 -8.01 -9.01
N ALA A 270 -20.52 -6.94 -8.28
CA ALA A 270 -21.42 -6.24 -7.36
C ALA A 270 -22.24 -5.11 -8.03
N GLN A 271 -22.65 -5.26 -9.29
CA GLN A 271 -23.43 -4.25 -10.02
C GLN A 271 -24.77 -3.97 -9.33
N SER A 272 -25.24 -2.71 -9.34
CA SER A 272 -26.52 -2.26 -8.78
C SER A 272 -26.74 -2.67 -7.31
N SER A 273 -25.66 -2.84 -6.55
CA SER A 273 -25.70 -3.43 -5.21
C SER A 273 -25.63 -2.39 -4.10
N ASN A 274 -26.13 -2.74 -2.92
CA ASN A 274 -25.98 -1.95 -1.70
C ASN A 274 -25.20 -2.76 -0.68
N ASN A 275 -23.87 -2.83 -0.85
CA ASN A 275 -23.03 -3.59 0.09
C ASN A 275 -22.54 -2.67 1.21
N ALA A 276 -22.70 -3.11 2.46
CA ALA A 276 -22.24 -2.31 3.58
C ALA A 276 -20.70 -2.36 3.67
N ASN A 277 -20.11 -3.56 3.69
CA ASN A 277 -18.67 -3.74 3.85
C ASN A 277 -18.09 -4.79 2.89
N ILE A 278 -17.07 -4.40 2.13
CA ILE A 278 -16.21 -5.31 1.36
C ILE A 278 -14.77 -5.14 1.85
N THR A 279 -14.15 -6.20 2.34
CA THR A 279 -12.80 -6.16 2.92
C THR A 279 -11.88 -7.24 2.34
N PHE A 280 -10.71 -6.81 1.90
CA PHE A 280 -9.58 -7.67 1.56
C PHE A 280 -8.41 -7.32 2.50
N ALA A 281 -7.99 -8.26 3.35
CA ALA A 281 -6.88 -8.08 4.28
C ALA A 281 -5.83 -9.19 4.15
N ASN A 282 -4.57 -8.82 3.98
CA ASN A 282 -3.42 -9.74 3.98
C ASN A 282 -3.53 -10.92 2.99
N ASN A 283 -4.21 -10.74 1.85
CA ASN A 283 -4.34 -11.81 0.86
C ASN A 283 -3.21 -11.80 -0.16
N ASN A 284 -2.87 -12.97 -0.70
CA ASN A 284 -2.10 -13.12 -1.92
C ASN A 284 -3.04 -13.57 -3.04
N ILE A 285 -3.31 -12.69 -4.01
CA ILE A 285 -4.29 -12.94 -5.07
C ILE A 285 -3.61 -12.86 -6.44
N THR A 286 -3.76 -13.89 -7.27
CA THR A 286 -3.18 -13.96 -8.61
C THR A 286 -4.20 -14.32 -9.67
N GLY A 287 -4.35 -13.47 -10.69
CA GLY A 287 -4.93 -13.82 -11.99
C GLY A 287 -3.83 -14.12 -12.99
N THR A 288 -3.79 -15.34 -13.54
CA THR A 288 -2.66 -15.76 -14.39
C THR A 288 -2.77 -15.33 -15.85
N SER A 289 -3.99 -15.12 -16.37
CA SER A 289 -4.26 -14.60 -17.71
C SER A 289 -5.27 -13.44 -17.72
N GLY A 290 -5.57 -12.85 -16.57
CA GLY A 290 -6.42 -11.67 -16.46
C GLY A 290 -6.16 -10.88 -15.18
N TYR A 291 -7.22 -10.47 -14.47
CA TYR A 291 -7.12 -9.55 -13.34
C TYR A 291 -6.65 -10.23 -12.06
N GLY A 292 -5.87 -9.55 -11.21
CA GLY A 292 -5.69 -10.03 -9.84
C GLY A 292 -7.04 -10.01 -9.11
N VAL A 293 -7.60 -8.80 -9.00
CA VAL A 293 -8.98 -8.58 -8.53
C VAL A 293 -9.73 -7.73 -9.54
N PHE A 294 -10.88 -8.22 -10.01
CA PHE A 294 -11.85 -7.45 -10.78
C PHE A 294 -13.07 -7.16 -9.90
N MET A 295 -13.36 -5.88 -9.65
CA MET A 295 -14.52 -5.45 -8.89
C MET A 295 -15.43 -4.60 -9.77
N TYR A 296 -16.53 -5.20 -10.20
CA TYR A 296 -17.54 -4.53 -11.02
C TYR A 296 -18.70 -4.05 -10.15
N ALA A 297 -18.61 -2.80 -9.70
CA ALA A 297 -19.52 -2.13 -8.78
C ALA A 297 -20.32 -0.98 -9.46
N PHE A 298 -20.65 -1.12 -10.74
CA PHE A 298 -21.45 -0.15 -11.50
C PHE A 298 -22.82 0.13 -10.86
N SER A 299 -23.28 1.38 -10.88
CA SER A 299 -24.59 1.81 -10.33
C SER A 299 -24.86 1.39 -8.89
N SER A 300 -23.81 1.29 -8.07
CA SER A 300 -23.89 0.75 -6.71
C SER A 300 -23.83 1.83 -5.63
N ASN A 301 -24.33 1.51 -4.45
CA ASN A 301 -24.24 2.34 -3.24
C ASN A 301 -23.50 1.56 -2.15
N ASN A 302 -22.20 1.27 -2.38
CA ASN A 302 -21.39 0.59 -1.38
C ASN A 302 -20.89 1.59 -0.33
N ALA A 303 -21.06 1.26 0.94
CA ALA A 303 -20.74 2.19 2.02
C ALA A 303 -19.26 2.18 2.43
N ASN A 304 -18.61 1.01 2.42
CA ASN A 304 -17.20 0.85 2.76
C ASN A 304 -16.54 -0.24 1.89
N ILE A 305 -15.43 0.09 1.23
CA ILE A 305 -14.58 -0.87 0.52
C ILE A 305 -13.15 -0.70 1.01
N THR A 306 -12.54 -1.76 1.55
CA THR A 306 -11.20 -1.70 2.13
C THR A 306 -10.28 -2.79 1.58
N PHE A 307 -9.10 -2.40 1.10
CA PHE A 307 -7.99 -3.28 0.79
C PHE A 307 -6.80 -2.90 1.67
N ALA A 308 -6.37 -3.80 2.54
CA ALA A 308 -5.24 -3.59 3.44
C ALA A 308 -4.19 -4.71 3.34
N ASN A 309 -2.93 -4.34 3.15
CA ASN A 309 -1.78 -5.26 3.18
C ASN A 309 -1.88 -6.45 2.20
N ASN A 310 -2.54 -6.30 1.05
CA ASN A 310 -2.67 -7.39 0.07
C ASN A 310 -1.53 -7.37 -0.94
N ASN A 311 -1.16 -8.55 -1.44
CA ASN A 311 -0.33 -8.72 -2.63
C ASN A 311 -1.22 -9.20 -3.78
N ILE A 312 -1.45 -8.35 -4.77
CA ILE A 312 -2.38 -8.64 -5.86
C ILE A 312 -1.67 -8.53 -7.20
N THR A 313 -1.71 -9.62 -7.98
CA THR A 313 -1.05 -9.73 -9.29
C THR A 313 -2.04 -10.12 -10.37
N GLY A 314 -2.19 -9.28 -11.40
CA GLY A 314 -2.84 -9.63 -12.66
C GLY A 314 -1.79 -9.76 -13.76
N ARG A 315 -1.42 -10.99 -14.15
CA ARG A 315 -0.24 -11.20 -15.01
C ARG A 315 -0.42 -10.74 -16.46
N SER A 316 -1.66 -10.66 -16.94
CA SER A 316 -1.96 -10.25 -18.32
C SER A 316 -2.97 -9.10 -18.39
N ASN A 317 -3.41 -8.58 -17.24
CA ASN A 317 -4.34 -7.47 -17.15
C ASN A 317 -4.05 -6.66 -15.87
N ASN A 318 -5.01 -5.90 -15.35
CA ASN A 318 -4.78 -5.04 -14.20
C ASN A 318 -4.52 -5.85 -12.93
N GLY A 319 -3.64 -5.35 -12.05
CA GLY A 319 -3.51 -5.90 -10.70
C GLY A 319 -4.86 -5.84 -9.98
N VAL A 320 -5.39 -4.62 -9.88
CA VAL A 320 -6.77 -4.38 -9.44
C VAL A 320 -7.48 -3.50 -10.45
N ASP A 321 -8.73 -3.83 -10.76
CA ASP A 321 -9.65 -3.02 -11.53
C ASP A 321 -10.91 -2.76 -10.70
N LEU A 322 -11.16 -1.48 -10.40
CA LEU A 322 -12.36 -1.01 -9.74
C LEU A 322 -13.27 -0.28 -10.74
N SER A 323 -14.25 -1.01 -11.26
CA SER A 323 -15.25 -0.51 -12.18
C SER A 323 -16.51 -0.05 -11.41
N ALA A 324 -16.51 1.21 -10.99
CA ALA A 324 -17.47 1.83 -10.07
C ALA A 324 -18.17 3.07 -10.67
N PHE A 325 -18.42 3.10 -11.98
CA PHE A 325 -19.08 4.22 -12.67
C PHE A 325 -20.58 4.31 -12.31
N SER A 326 -21.18 5.49 -12.51
CA SER A 326 -22.56 5.82 -12.12
C SER A 326 -22.93 5.48 -10.67
N SER A 327 -21.95 5.44 -9.77
CA SER A 327 -22.13 4.94 -8.40
C SER A 327 -22.12 6.05 -7.35
N LYS A 328 -22.60 5.73 -6.14
CA LYS A 328 -22.54 6.60 -4.95
C LYS A 328 -21.79 5.87 -3.84
N ASN A 329 -20.57 5.42 -4.13
CA ASN A 329 -19.78 4.73 -3.13
C ASN A 329 -19.17 5.74 -2.15
N ALA A 330 -19.18 5.40 -0.87
CA ALA A 330 -18.49 6.16 0.16
C ALA A 330 -17.29 5.34 0.67
N ASN A 331 -16.29 6.02 1.22
CA ASN A 331 -15.23 5.45 2.05
C ASN A 331 -14.52 4.23 1.41
N ILE A 332 -13.85 4.48 0.28
CA ILE A 332 -13.00 3.46 -0.36
C ILE A 332 -11.55 3.68 0.08
N THR A 333 -10.93 2.65 0.66
CA THR A 333 -9.56 2.74 1.17
C THR A 333 -8.69 1.61 0.62
N PHE A 334 -7.55 1.97 0.05
CA PHE A 334 -6.46 1.07 -0.31
C PHE A 334 -5.23 1.47 0.52
N ALA A 335 -4.82 0.64 1.48
CA ALA A 335 -3.70 0.93 2.37
C ALA A 335 -2.64 -0.18 2.36
N ASN A 336 -1.37 0.20 2.20
CA ASN A 336 -0.21 -0.69 2.32
C ASN A 336 -0.25 -1.92 1.40
N ASN A 337 -0.86 -1.83 0.22
CA ASN A 337 -0.96 -2.96 -0.71
C ASN A 337 0.17 -2.95 -1.74
N ASN A 338 0.46 -4.13 -2.30
CA ASN A 338 1.30 -4.30 -3.47
C ASN A 338 0.43 -4.73 -4.65
N PHE A 339 0.35 -3.90 -5.69
CA PHE A 339 -0.40 -4.19 -6.92
C PHE A 339 0.55 -4.34 -8.10
N THR A 340 0.38 -5.39 -8.88
CA THR A 340 1.18 -5.63 -10.08
C THR A 340 0.30 -6.08 -11.25
N GLY A 341 0.46 -5.46 -12.42
CA GLY A 341 -0.19 -5.93 -13.65
C GLY A 341 0.16 -5.10 -14.89
N THR A 342 -0.61 -5.23 -15.97
CA THR A 342 -0.49 -4.35 -17.15
C THR A 342 -0.72 -2.90 -16.75
N ARG A 343 -1.78 -2.68 -15.98
CA ARG A 343 -1.91 -1.53 -15.10
C ARG A 343 -1.75 -2.04 -13.68
N GLY A 344 -0.97 -1.36 -12.85
CA GLY A 344 -0.90 -1.76 -11.44
C GLY A 344 -2.29 -1.63 -10.81
N PHE A 345 -2.94 -0.49 -11.06
CA PHE A 345 -4.29 -0.20 -10.61
C PHE A 345 -5.10 0.55 -11.68
N SER A 346 -6.37 0.16 -11.89
CA SER A 346 -7.33 0.88 -12.73
C SER A 346 -8.57 1.27 -11.92
N MET A 347 -9.04 2.51 -12.09
CA MET A 347 -10.29 2.98 -11.53
C MET A 347 -11.17 3.60 -12.60
N ASP A 348 -12.32 2.96 -12.80
CA ASP A 348 -13.35 3.37 -13.75
C ASP A 348 -14.56 3.87 -12.96
N SER A 349 -14.57 5.16 -12.62
CA SER A 349 -15.53 5.76 -11.70
C SER A 349 -16.23 7.00 -12.27
N TYR A 350 -16.37 7.09 -13.59
CA TYR A 350 -17.02 8.22 -14.24
C TYR A 350 -18.51 8.33 -13.90
N SER A 351 -19.10 9.52 -14.12
CA SER A 351 -20.51 9.81 -13.81
C SER A 351 -20.92 9.46 -12.37
N SER A 352 -19.97 9.45 -11.43
CA SER A 352 -20.20 8.99 -10.07
C SER A 352 -20.21 10.14 -9.07
N ASN A 353 -20.82 9.89 -7.91
CA ASN A 353 -20.76 10.77 -6.73
C ASN A 353 -20.01 10.03 -5.62
N ASN A 354 -18.79 9.60 -5.91
CA ASN A 354 -17.99 8.89 -4.92
C ASN A 354 -17.38 9.91 -3.95
N THR A 355 -17.40 9.56 -2.66
CA THR A 355 -16.85 10.40 -1.60
C THR A 355 -15.79 9.63 -0.83
N ASN A 356 -14.67 10.30 -0.52
CA ASN A 356 -13.58 9.77 0.29
C ASN A 356 -12.96 8.48 -0.26
N ILE A 357 -12.26 8.59 -1.40
CA ILE A 357 -11.43 7.53 -1.93
C ILE A 357 -9.97 7.83 -1.55
N THR A 358 -9.33 6.91 -0.83
CA THR A 358 -7.96 7.08 -0.34
C THR A 358 -7.06 5.92 -0.74
N PHE A 359 -5.90 6.23 -1.31
CA PHE A 359 -4.79 5.33 -1.55
C PHE A 359 -3.62 5.77 -0.69
N ALA A 360 -3.26 5.01 0.34
CA ALA A 360 -2.18 5.34 1.25
C ALA A 360 -1.09 4.26 1.27
N ASN A 361 0.18 4.67 1.11
CA ASN A 361 1.35 3.80 1.27
C ASN A 361 1.33 2.53 0.40
N ASN A 362 0.72 2.57 -0.79
CA ASN A 362 0.70 1.40 -1.68
C ASN A 362 1.92 1.40 -2.61
N ASN A 363 2.38 0.20 -2.98
CA ASN A 363 3.31 0.00 -4.08
C ASN A 363 2.52 -0.48 -5.30
N ILE A 364 2.49 0.33 -6.35
CA ILE A 364 1.67 0.10 -7.54
C ILE A 364 2.62 -0.01 -8.73
N THR A 365 2.66 -1.17 -9.39
CA THR A 365 3.55 -1.43 -10.51
C THR A 365 2.78 -1.88 -11.74
N GLY A 366 2.88 -1.10 -12.81
CA GLY A 366 2.29 -1.42 -14.10
C GLY A 366 3.35 -1.63 -15.18
N THR A 367 3.18 -2.65 -16.03
CA THR A 367 4.02 -2.80 -17.23
C THR A 367 3.67 -1.80 -18.33
N THR A 368 2.56 -1.07 -18.18
CA THR A 368 2.12 0.01 -19.08
C THR A 368 1.84 1.26 -18.27
N TYR A 369 0.86 1.24 -17.36
CA TYR A 369 0.52 2.37 -16.48
C TYR A 369 0.61 1.97 -15.02
N GLY A 370 1.26 2.76 -14.16
CA GLY A 370 1.19 2.50 -12.71
C GLY A 370 -0.25 2.57 -12.25
N VAL A 371 -0.86 3.75 -12.42
CA VAL A 371 -2.28 4.01 -12.14
C VAL A 371 -2.98 4.50 -13.41
N ALA A 372 -4.18 3.98 -13.69
CA ALA A 372 -5.10 4.52 -14.68
C ALA A 372 -6.39 5.02 -14.04
N LEU A 373 -6.76 6.26 -14.34
CA LEU A 373 -7.92 6.95 -13.79
C LEU A 373 -8.90 7.33 -14.90
N TYR A 374 -10.12 6.79 -14.82
CA TYR A 374 -11.26 7.14 -15.69
C TYR A 374 -12.36 7.74 -14.80
N VAL A 375 -12.17 9.01 -14.40
CA VAL A 375 -12.92 9.67 -13.32
C VAL A 375 -13.74 10.89 -13.78
N TYR A 376 -14.00 11.02 -15.08
CA TYR A 376 -14.69 12.15 -15.70
C TYR A 376 -16.20 12.22 -15.36
N SER A 377 -16.82 13.38 -15.58
CA SER A 377 -18.27 13.62 -15.32
C SER A 377 -18.72 13.30 -13.89
N SER A 378 -17.78 13.28 -12.95
CA SER A 378 -18.04 12.87 -11.57
C SER A 378 -18.04 14.08 -10.64
N ASN A 379 -18.91 14.06 -9.63
CA ASN A 379 -18.82 15.00 -8.51
C ASN A 379 -17.98 14.38 -7.39
N ASN A 380 -16.80 13.89 -7.74
CA ASN A 380 -15.87 13.38 -6.74
C ASN A 380 -15.40 14.56 -5.90
N THR A 381 -15.53 14.44 -4.58
CA THR A 381 -15.18 15.52 -3.66
C THR A 381 -13.80 15.31 -3.04
N ASN A 382 -13.27 14.08 -3.06
CA ASN A 382 -11.99 13.74 -2.44
C ASN A 382 -11.45 12.37 -2.90
N ILE A 383 -10.67 12.33 -3.98
CA ILE A 383 -9.83 11.18 -4.36
C ILE A 383 -8.38 11.53 -4.02
N THR A 384 -7.78 10.84 -3.06
CA THR A 384 -6.43 11.16 -2.59
C THR A 384 -5.49 9.97 -2.72
N PHE A 385 -4.37 10.17 -3.40
CA PHE A 385 -3.21 9.31 -3.42
C PHE A 385 -2.13 9.92 -2.51
N ALA A 386 -1.86 9.31 -1.37
CA ALA A 386 -0.88 9.76 -0.39
C ALA A 386 0.24 8.74 -0.17
N ASN A 387 1.51 9.18 -0.22
CA ASN A 387 2.68 8.37 0.12
C ASN A 387 2.81 7.05 -0.67
N ASN A 388 2.28 6.97 -1.88
CA ASN A 388 2.37 5.76 -2.71
C ASN A 388 3.66 5.74 -3.51
N ASN A 389 4.16 4.54 -3.83
CA ASN A 389 5.17 4.32 -4.85
C ASN A 389 4.49 3.79 -6.11
N ILE A 390 4.45 4.61 -7.16
CA ILE A 390 3.75 4.32 -8.41
C ILE A 390 4.79 4.19 -9.52
N THR A 391 4.90 3.01 -10.11
CA THR A 391 5.80 2.74 -11.24
C THR A 391 5.00 2.29 -12.45
N GLY A 392 5.21 2.94 -13.58
CA GLY A 392 4.68 2.53 -14.87
C GLY A 392 5.74 2.62 -15.97
N VAL A 393 5.58 1.86 -17.05
CA VAL A 393 6.49 1.96 -18.19
C VAL A 393 6.16 3.19 -19.02
N SER A 394 4.96 3.23 -19.60
CA SER A 394 4.52 4.36 -20.43
C SER A 394 4.16 5.57 -19.59
N TYR A 395 3.38 5.39 -18.52
CA TYR A 395 3.00 6.48 -17.62
C TYR A 395 2.98 6.04 -16.17
N GLY A 396 3.46 6.89 -15.27
CA GLY A 396 3.23 6.69 -13.83
C GLY A 396 1.73 6.74 -13.54
N VAL A 397 1.09 7.82 -13.98
CA VAL A 397 -0.35 8.07 -13.86
C VAL A 397 -0.93 8.44 -15.22
N TYR A 398 -1.94 7.70 -15.64
CA TYR A 398 -2.73 7.96 -16.84
C TYR A 398 -4.13 8.45 -16.45
N VAL A 399 -4.53 9.63 -16.92
CA VAL A 399 -5.84 10.23 -16.64
C VAL A 399 -6.62 10.34 -17.95
N SER A 400 -7.71 9.60 -18.05
CA SER A 400 -8.58 9.58 -19.23
C SER A 400 -9.86 10.38 -18.98
N LEU A 401 -10.21 11.21 -19.95
CA LEU A 401 -11.41 12.05 -19.97
C LEU A 401 -12.26 11.73 -21.22
N TYR A 402 -13.59 11.70 -21.07
CA TYR A 402 -14.52 11.47 -22.17
C TYR A 402 -15.76 12.35 -22.00
N ASN A 403 -15.89 13.43 -22.77
CA ASN A 403 -17.02 14.37 -22.71
C ASN A 403 -17.40 14.85 -21.29
N GLY A 404 -16.41 14.96 -20.39
CA GLY A 404 -16.64 15.20 -18.97
C GLY A 404 -15.42 15.77 -18.26
N ASN A 405 -15.68 16.67 -17.30
CA ASN A 405 -14.63 17.30 -16.51
C ASN A 405 -14.14 16.37 -15.39
N VAL A 406 -12.91 16.61 -14.92
CA VAL A 406 -12.33 15.96 -13.75
C VAL A 406 -12.08 17.01 -12.67
N LYS A 407 -12.44 16.68 -11.42
CA LYS A 407 -12.17 17.50 -10.22
C LYS A 407 -12.05 16.68 -8.94
N GLY A 408 -11.43 17.25 -7.91
CA GLY A 408 -11.32 16.68 -6.57
C GLY A 408 -10.32 15.53 -6.48
N VAL A 409 -9.17 15.64 -7.14
CA VAL A 409 -8.13 14.60 -7.18
C VAL A 409 -6.80 15.14 -6.64
N ASN A 410 -6.23 14.46 -5.66
CA ASN A 410 -5.02 14.86 -4.97
C ASN A 410 -3.94 13.77 -5.07
N PHE A 411 -2.73 14.17 -5.44
CA PHE A 411 -1.51 13.36 -5.34
C PHE A 411 -0.57 14.06 -4.35
N LEU A 412 -0.42 13.47 -3.17
CA LEU A 412 0.33 14.01 -2.05
C LEU A 412 1.50 13.09 -1.70
N ASN A 413 2.73 13.61 -1.69
CA ASN A 413 3.91 12.90 -1.17
C ASN A 413 4.17 11.52 -1.83
N ASN A 414 3.77 11.33 -3.09
CA ASN A 414 4.01 10.07 -3.80
C ASN A 414 5.40 10.07 -4.45
N THR A 415 5.94 8.88 -4.65
CA THR A 415 7.02 8.65 -5.62
C THR A 415 6.39 8.09 -6.90
N ILE A 416 6.59 8.78 -8.02
CA ILE A 416 6.00 8.42 -9.31
C ILE A 416 7.14 8.23 -10.30
N ASN A 417 7.23 7.04 -10.90
CA ASN A 417 8.30 6.66 -11.81
C ASN A 417 7.72 6.16 -13.13
N ALA A 418 8.02 6.87 -14.22
CA ALA A 418 7.69 6.47 -15.58
C ALA A 418 8.98 6.13 -16.35
N THR A 419 9.19 4.85 -16.67
CA THR A 419 10.50 4.41 -17.21
C THR A 419 10.70 4.64 -18.71
N SER A 420 9.64 4.91 -19.48
CA SER A 420 9.73 5.20 -20.92
C SER A 420 8.79 6.32 -21.42
N GLY A 421 8.00 6.93 -20.54
CA GLY A 421 7.14 8.05 -20.91
C GLY A 421 6.96 9.10 -19.82
N GLY A 422 5.73 9.57 -19.64
CA GLY A 422 5.41 10.73 -18.80
C GLY A 422 5.06 10.36 -17.37
N GLY A 423 5.37 11.24 -16.40
CA GLY A 423 4.96 11.04 -15.01
C GLY A 423 3.43 11.00 -14.91
N PHE A 424 2.80 12.07 -15.40
CA PHE A 424 1.36 12.18 -15.63
C PHE A 424 1.06 12.38 -17.11
N TYR A 425 0.04 11.71 -17.63
CA TYR A 425 -0.52 11.97 -18.95
C TYR A 425 -2.03 12.12 -18.90
N PHE A 426 -2.51 13.26 -19.40
CA PHE A 426 -3.93 13.58 -19.49
C PHE A 426 -4.39 13.44 -20.94
N TYR A 427 -5.42 12.63 -21.14
CA TYR A 427 -5.91 12.28 -22.46
C TYR A 427 -7.42 12.41 -22.56
N THR A 428 -7.88 13.05 -23.63
CA THR A 428 -9.30 13.09 -24.00
C THR A 428 -9.58 12.22 -25.21
N SER A 429 -10.59 11.37 -25.08
CA SER A 429 -11.28 10.78 -26.22
C SER A 429 -12.64 11.46 -26.37
N GLY A 430 -12.74 12.49 -27.21
CA GLY A 430 -14.02 13.15 -27.52
C GLY A 430 -14.38 14.34 -26.61
N GLY A 431 -14.83 15.42 -27.27
CA GLY A 431 -15.30 16.65 -26.65
C GLY A 431 -14.20 17.52 -26.05
N VAL A 432 -14.62 18.69 -25.56
CA VAL A 432 -13.82 19.60 -24.74
C VAL A 432 -14.04 19.22 -23.28
N THR A 433 -12.98 19.09 -22.49
CA THR A 433 -13.07 18.71 -21.08
C THR A 433 -12.15 19.55 -20.22
N ASN A 434 -12.57 19.86 -19.00
CA ASN A 434 -11.78 20.66 -18.08
C ASN A 434 -11.20 19.82 -16.96
N VAL A 435 -9.98 20.17 -16.54
CA VAL A 435 -9.32 19.63 -15.35
C VAL A 435 -9.24 20.76 -14.34
N THR A 436 -9.97 20.63 -13.23
CA THR A 436 -9.98 21.63 -12.15
C THR A 436 -9.80 20.94 -10.81
N ASP A 437 -9.40 21.65 -9.74
CA ASP A 437 -9.28 21.08 -8.39
C ASP A 437 -8.47 19.76 -8.38
N PHE A 438 -7.35 19.79 -9.11
CA PHE A 438 -6.40 18.69 -9.22
C PHE A 438 -5.10 19.16 -8.57
N ILE A 439 -4.72 18.53 -7.46
CA ILE A 439 -3.60 18.96 -6.62
C ILE A 439 -2.47 17.93 -6.71
N ILE A 440 -1.26 18.38 -7.02
CA ILE A 440 -0.05 17.56 -7.04
C ILE A 440 0.98 18.25 -6.15
N ARG A 441 1.17 17.74 -4.93
CA ARG A 441 2.08 18.36 -3.95
C ARG A 441 2.98 17.38 -3.20
N GLY A 442 4.22 17.80 -2.93
CA GLY A 442 5.18 17.00 -2.17
C GLY A 442 5.68 15.75 -2.88
N ASN A 443 5.38 15.56 -4.18
CA ASN A 443 5.72 14.33 -4.89
C ASN A 443 7.15 14.37 -5.44
N THR A 444 7.76 13.19 -5.56
CA THR A 444 8.95 12.99 -6.40
C THR A 444 8.51 12.30 -7.69
N ILE A 445 8.73 12.95 -8.84
CA ILE A 445 8.28 12.49 -10.16
C ILE A 445 9.52 12.28 -11.04
N PHE A 446 9.75 11.03 -11.45
CA PHE A 446 10.75 10.64 -12.43
C PHE A 446 10.04 10.27 -13.74
N ALA A 447 10.44 10.89 -14.84
CA ALA A 447 9.89 10.59 -16.15
C ALA A 447 10.95 10.74 -17.23
N THR A 448 10.93 9.90 -18.26
CA THR A 448 11.87 10.07 -19.40
C THR A 448 11.36 11.03 -20.46
N LYS A 449 10.08 11.40 -20.42
CA LYS A 449 9.48 12.41 -21.30
C LYS A 449 9.08 13.65 -20.49
N ALA A 450 7.78 13.87 -20.31
CA ALA A 450 7.26 15.00 -19.57
C ALA A 450 6.88 14.59 -18.13
N GLY A 451 7.20 15.42 -17.14
CA GLY A 451 6.73 15.21 -15.76
C GLY A 451 5.21 15.27 -15.70
N LEU A 452 4.62 16.30 -16.30
CA LEU A 452 3.18 16.44 -16.50
C LEU A 452 2.88 16.77 -17.96
N ASN A 453 2.04 15.96 -18.60
CA ASN A 453 1.71 16.12 -20.02
C ASN A 453 0.20 16.26 -20.27
N PHE A 454 -0.21 17.44 -20.74
CA PHE A 454 -1.58 17.76 -21.11
C PHE A 454 -1.81 17.79 -22.64
N THR A 455 -0.83 17.44 -23.46
CA THR A 455 -0.97 17.49 -24.93
C THR A 455 -1.98 16.49 -25.49
N GLY A 456 -2.46 15.54 -24.67
CA GLY A 456 -3.50 14.60 -25.04
C GLY A 456 -4.92 15.17 -24.94
N LEU A 457 -5.08 16.42 -24.49
CA LEU A 457 -6.37 17.10 -24.38
C LEU A 457 -6.81 17.70 -25.72
N SER A 458 -8.13 17.71 -25.96
CA SER A 458 -8.74 18.37 -27.12
C SER A 458 -8.55 19.89 -27.07
N VAL A 459 -8.39 20.52 -28.24
CA VAL A 459 -8.38 21.98 -28.38
C VAL A 459 -9.63 22.59 -27.73
N GLY A 460 -9.44 23.63 -26.91
CA GLY A 460 -10.49 24.28 -26.13
C GLY A 460 -10.66 23.74 -24.70
N SER A 461 -10.01 22.63 -24.35
CA SER A 461 -9.96 22.11 -22.98
C SER A 461 -9.19 23.06 -22.06
N LEU A 462 -9.71 23.29 -20.85
CA LEU A 462 -9.14 24.19 -19.86
C LEU A 462 -8.58 23.43 -18.66
N VAL A 463 -7.42 23.85 -18.17
CA VAL A 463 -6.68 23.21 -17.08
C VAL A 463 -6.37 24.24 -16.01
N ASN A 464 -6.93 24.03 -14.83
CA ASN A 464 -6.74 24.81 -13.60
C ASN A 464 -6.29 23.88 -12.47
N VAL A 465 -4.98 23.68 -12.35
CA VAL A 465 -4.37 22.74 -11.41
C VAL A 465 -3.40 23.43 -10.45
N THR A 466 -3.15 22.80 -9.31
CA THR A 466 -2.13 23.25 -8.34
C THR A 466 -1.03 22.22 -8.27
N VAL A 467 0.13 22.54 -8.83
CA VAL A 467 1.31 21.67 -8.83
C VAL A 467 2.42 22.41 -8.10
N GLU A 468 2.67 22.08 -6.83
CA GLU A 468 3.60 22.84 -6.00
C GLU A 468 4.41 21.93 -5.07
N TYR A 469 5.61 22.35 -4.70
CA TYR A 469 6.47 21.62 -3.76
C TYR A 469 6.80 20.19 -4.21
N ASN A 470 6.99 19.97 -5.51
CA ASN A 470 7.40 18.67 -6.04
C ASN A 470 8.88 18.71 -6.47
N ARG A 471 9.50 17.52 -6.52
CA ARG A 471 10.76 17.28 -7.23
C ARG A 471 10.44 16.56 -8.54
N ILE A 472 10.60 17.26 -9.66
CA ILE A 472 10.22 16.77 -10.99
C ILE A 472 11.48 16.63 -11.83
N ILE A 473 11.85 15.40 -12.15
CA ILE A 473 13.02 15.05 -12.96
C ILE A 473 12.52 14.43 -14.25
N ALA A 474 12.53 15.24 -15.31
CA ALA A 474 12.01 14.88 -16.62
C ALA A 474 12.72 15.66 -17.74
N SER A 475 12.59 15.23 -18.99
CA SER A 475 13.09 15.99 -20.14
C SER A 475 12.30 17.27 -20.42
N VAL A 476 11.01 17.26 -20.06
CA VAL A 476 10.14 18.44 -19.99
C VAL A 476 9.45 18.39 -18.63
N GLY A 477 9.51 19.45 -17.82
CA GLY A 477 8.82 19.50 -16.54
C GLY A 477 7.30 19.42 -16.72
N VAL A 478 6.73 20.34 -17.49
CA VAL A 478 5.31 20.40 -17.82
C VAL A 478 5.07 20.87 -19.25
N ASN A 479 4.07 20.26 -19.91
CA ASN A 479 3.51 20.79 -21.15
C ASN A 479 1.99 20.95 -21.04
N ILE A 480 1.54 22.21 -20.95
CA ILE A 480 0.14 22.66 -20.83
C ILE A 480 -0.22 23.64 -21.97
N THR A 481 0.57 23.65 -23.04
CA THR A 481 0.43 24.59 -24.17
C THR A 481 -0.99 24.60 -24.74
N GLY A 482 -1.63 25.77 -24.75
CA GLY A 482 -2.98 25.95 -25.28
C GLY A 482 -4.12 25.54 -24.35
N HIS A 483 -3.82 25.12 -23.11
CA HIS A 483 -4.82 24.61 -22.16
C HIS A 483 -4.84 25.33 -20.80
N ASN A 484 -3.81 26.12 -20.48
CA ASN A 484 -3.71 26.75 -19.16
C ASN A 484 -4.86 27.73 -18.90
N ASP A 485 -5.54 27.53 -17.76
CA ASP A 485 -6.62 28.36 -17.23
C ASP A 485 -6.36 28.62 -15.74
N ASN A 486 -5.39 29.49 -15.46
CA ASN A 486 -5.00 29.88 -14.10
C ASN A 486 -4.42 28.73 -13.25
N SER A 487 -3.61 27.85 -13.84
CA SER A 487 -2.86 26.84 -13.07
C SER A 487 -1.66 27.44 -12.33
N SER A 488 -1.32 26.88 -11.17
CA SER A 488 -0.09 27.17 -10.42
C SER A 488 0.93 26.05 -10.61
N PHE A 489 2.16 26.42 -10.96
CA PHE A 489 3.33 25.54 -11.06
C PHE A 489 4.51 26.04 -10.20
N ASP A 490 4.20 26.84 -9.17
CA ASP A 490 5.20 27.49 -8.34
C ASP A 490 5.84 26.53 -7.33
N ARG A 491 7.02 26.93 -6.83
CA ARG A 491 7.74 26.28 -5.73
C ARG A 491 8.01 24.79 -5.99
N ASN A 492 8.27 24.42 -7.24
CA ASN A 492 8.78 23.10 -7.60
C ASN A 492 10.30 23.15 -7.79
N TRP A 493 10.96 22.02 -7.57
CA TRP A 493 12.31 21.76 -8.07
C TRP A 493 12.19 20.97 -9.38
N TRP A 494 12.70 21.55 -10.48
CA TRP A 494 12.59 20.98 -11.83
C TRP A 494 13.80 20.14 -12.25
N GLY A 495 14.67 19.77 -11.30
CA GLY A 495 15.91 19.03 -11.56
C GLY A 495 17.05 19.88 -12.12
N VAL A 496 16.79 21.14 -12.47
CA VAL A 496 17.74 22.11 -13.04
C VAL A 496 17.45 23.53 -12.55
N ASN A 497 18.45 24.41 -12.60
CA ASN A 497 18.29 25.84 -12.28
C ASN A 497 17.70 26.63 -13.46
N ASP A 498 18.21 26.42 -14.67
CA ASP A 498 17.65 27.02 -15.88
C ASP A 498 16.49 26.17 -16.38
N ILE A 499 15.27 26.69 -16.18
CA ILE A 499 14.03 26.03 -16.57
C ILE A 499 13.58 26.38 -18.01
N THR A 500 14.43 27.05 -18.80
CA THR A 500 14.13 27.36 -20.20
C THR A 500 13.81 26.09 -20.98
N GLY A 501 12.61 26.02 -21.57
CA GLY A 501 12.14 24.85 -22.31
C GLY A 501 11.63 23.69 -21.45
N MET A 502 11.75 23.76 -20.12
CA MET A 502 11.20 22.76 -19.19
C MET A 502 9.71 23.00 -18.91
N ILE A 503 9.26 24.24 -19.00
CA ILE A 503 7.89 24.66 -18.69
C ILE A 503 7.29 25.26 -19.96
N LEU A 504 6.25 24.62 -20.49
CA LEU A 504 5.65 24.98 -21.78
C LEU A 504 4.17 25.31 -21.62
N GLY A 505 3.78 26.53 -21.99
CA GLY A 505 2.37 26.99 -21.97
C GLY A 505 1.92 27.65 -20.66
N VAL A 506 2.84 27.84 -19.71
CA VAL A 506 2.62 28.51 -18.42
C VAL A 506 3.95 29.08 -17.91
N ASP A 507 3.89 30.13 -17.12
CA ASP A 507 5.03 30.68 -16.41
C ASP A 507 4.99 30.30 -14.93
N THR A 508 6.15 30.21 -14.29
CA THR A 508 6.25 30.11 -12.83
C THR A 508 6.69 31.44 -12.26
N LEU A 509 6.02 31.91 -11.21
CA LEU A 509 6.45 33.09 -10.47
C LEU A 509 7.72 32.79 -9.68
N ASN A 510 7.74 31.65 -9.00
CA ASN A 510 8.88 31.21 -8.17
C ASN A 510 9.11 29.71 -8.34
N HIS A 511 10.35 29.27 -8.34
CA HIS A 511 10.74 27.87 -8.29
C HIS A 511 12.02 27.70 -7.46
N PHE A 512 12.28 26.49 -6.99
CA PHE A 512 13.51 26.19 -6.26
C PHE A 512 14.68 26.05 -7.22
N ILE A 513 15.85 26.55 -6.81
CA ILE A 513 17.14 26.42 -7.49
C ILE A 513 18.21 25.99 -6.50
N LEU A 514 19.19 25.22 -6.96
CA LEU A 514 20.42 24.99 -6.21
C LEU A 514 21.27 26.25 -6.32
N ASN A 515 21.35 27.02 -5.25
CA ASN A 515 22.16 28.24 -5.18
C ASN A 515 22.63 28.43 -3.73
N ILE A 516 23.94 28.38 -3.55
CA ILE A 516 24.61 28.52 -2.26
C ILE A 516 24.50 29.99 -1.81
N THR A 517 23.55 30.24 -0.92
CA THR A 517 23.30 31.58 -0.36
C THR A 517 23.73 31.61 1.10
N ASN A 518 24.65 32.51 1.44
CA ASN A 518 25.09 32.69 2.82
C ASN A 518 23.98 33.34 3.66
N THR A 519 23.73 32.81 4.86
CA THR A 519 22.82 33.42 5.86
C THR A 519 23.56 34.24 6.90
N SER A 520 24.87 34.02 7.04
CA SER A 520 25.82 34.83 7.79
C SER A 520 26.58 35.76 6.85
N SER A 521 26.92 36.98 7.28
CA SER A 521 27.81 37.85 6.50
C SER A 521 29.13 37.13 6.19
N LEU A 522 29.59 37.21 4.94
CA LEU A 522 30.92 36.73 4.54
C LEU A 522 32.00 37.82 4.69
N ASP A 523 31.60 39.04 5.03
CA ASP A 523 32.53 40.14 5.25
C ASP A 523 33.21 40.02 6.61
N GLY A 524 34.54 39.98 6.59
CA GLY A 524 35.35 39.94 7.81
C GLY A 524 35.28 38.63 8.58
N VAL A 525 34.99 37.51 7.91
CA VAL A 525 35.03 36.17 8.51
C VAL A 525 36.46 35.86 8.96
N HIS A 526 36.62 35.47 10.22
CA HIS A 526 37.89 35.07 10.81
C HIS A 526 38.00 33.55 10.94
N PHE A 527 39.23 33.07 11.09
CA PHE A 527 39.48 31.68 11.47
C PHE A 527 38.71 31.31 12.76
N GLY A 528 37.92 30.24 12.70
CA GLY A 528 37.09 29.76 13.81
C GLY A 528 35.65 30.28 13.84
N ASP A 529 35.29 31.22 12.96
CA ASP A 529 33.92 31.71 12.85
C ASP A 529 33.00 30.65 12.24
N ASN A 530 31.75 30.60 12.70
CA ASN A 530 30.71 29.75 12.11
C ASN A 530 29.98 30.50 11.00
N VAL A 531 29.94 29.88 9.83
CA VAL A 531 29.21 30.35 8.65
C VAL A 531 28.10 29.36 8.31
N SER A 532 27.00 29.88 7.78
CA SER A 532 25.81 29.10 7.43
C SER A 532 25.37 29.41 6.01
N PHE A 533 24.96 28.38 5.28
CA PHE A 533 24.58 28.46 3.88
C PHE A 533 23.25 27.74 3.65
N MET A 534 22.30 28.43 3.04
CA MET A 534 21.16 27.80 2.37
C MET A 534 21.64 27.25 1.03
N LEU A 535 21.26 26.02 0.71
CA LEU A 535 21.70 25.34 -0.51
C LEU A 535 20.61 25.33 -1.59
N LEU A 536 19.36 25.21 -1.16
CA LEU A 536 18.19 25.20 -2.03
C LEU A 536 17.30 26.39 -1.69
N VAL A 537 17.12 27.29 -2.64
CA VAL A 537 16.44 28.57 -2.43
C VAL A 537 15.49 28.89 -3.57
N LEU A 538 14.58 29.83 -3.35
CA LEU A 538 13.72 30.36 -4.41
C LEU A 538 14.53 31.25 -5.37
N ASN A 539 14.29 31.11 -6.67
CA ASN A 539 15.00 31.83 -7.72
C ASN A 539 14.88 33.37 -7.63
N THR A 540 13.82 33.89 -7.00
CA THR A 540 13.56 35.34 -6.92
C THR A 540 14.07 35.97 -5.63
N THR A 541 13.88 35.30 -4.49
CA THR A 541 14.20 35.86 -3.15
C THR A 541 15.49 35.34 -2.57
N LEU A 542 16.05 34.25 -3.12
CA LEU A 542 17.21 33.55 -2.58
C LEU A 542 17.04 33.12 -1.10
N SER A 543 15.78 32.85 -0.71
CA SER A 543 15.42 32.29 0.60
C SER A 543 15.01 30.82 0.47
N ASN A 544 15.13 30.04 1.54
CA ASN A 544 14.67 28.65 1.59
C ASN A 544 13.20 28.50 2.03
N ASP A 545 12.37 29.54 1.84
CA ASP A 545 10.97 29.53 2.29
C ASP A 545 10.15 28.40 1.63
N GLY A 546 9.57 27.52 2.45
CA GLY A 546 8.68 26.45 2.02
C GLY A 546 9.37 25.14 1.61
N VAL A 547 10.70 25.02 1.80
CA VAL A 547 11.42 23.77 1.53
C VAL A 547 10.94 22.60 2.40
N GLU A 548 10.32 22.87 3.55
CA GLU A 548 9.73 21.87 4.44
C GLU A 548 8.56 21.10 3.81
N PHE A 549 7.95 21.64 2.75
CA PHE A 549 6.86 21.00 2.01
C PHE A 549 7.32 20.17 0.81
N LEU A 550 8.61 20.24 0.44
CA LEU A 550 9.18 19.42 -0.63
C LEU A 550 9.20 17.93 -0.24
N PRO A 551 9.30 16.98 -1.19
CA PRO A 551 9.66 15.61 -0.85
C PRO A 551 11.03 15.53 -0.17
N ASP A 552 11.30 14.40 0.49
CA ASP A 552 12.61 14.15 1.07
C ASP A 552 13.64 13.79 -0.02
N PHE A 553 14.75 14.53 -0.08
CA PHE A 553 15.91 14.26 -0.92
C PHE A 553 17.15 14.95 -0.36
N VAL A 554 18.32 14.64 -0.92
CA VAL A 554 19.62 15.06 -0.38
C VAL A 554 20.37 15.92 -1.39
N VAL A 555 20.87 17.06 -0.91
CA VAL A 555 21.93 17.85 -1.57
C VAL A 555 23.27 17.34 -1.05
N ASN A 556 24.17 16.95 -1.96
CA ASN A 556 25.52 16.50 -1.60
C ASN A 556 26.51 17.64 -1.86
N GLY A 557 27.56 17.76 -1.06
CA GLY A 557 28.55 18.81 -1.30
C GLY A 557 29.91 18.54 -0.67
N THR A 558 30.81 19.51 -0.84
CA THR A 558 32.13 19.54 -0.19
C THR A 558 32.44 20.93 0.36
N PHE A 559 32.99 21.01 1.57
CA PHE A 559 33.59 22.21 2.14
C PHE A 559 35.09 21.99 2.30
N ASN A 560 35.91 22.74 1.58
CA ASN A 560 37.37 22.55 1.50
C ASN A 560 37.80 21.10 1.15
N GLY A 561 36.98 20.40 0.37
CA GLY A 561 37.19 19.00 0.00
C GLY A 561 36.54 17.98 0.94
N ASP A 562 36.10 18.39 2.13
CA ASP A 562 35.40 17.51 3.07
C ASP A 562 33.94 17.36 2.68
N LYS A 563 33.49 16.12 2.51
CA LYS A 563 32.12 15.82 2.06
C LYS A 563 31.10 16.14 3.14
N PHE A 564 29.98 16.69 2.72
CA PHE A 564 28.78 16.83 3.54
C PHE A 564 27.53 16.49 2.72
N ASN A 565 26.41 16.37 3.41
CA ASN A 565 25.09 16.36 2.80
C ASN A 565 24.12 17.20 3.64
N SER A 566 23.02 17.60 3.02
CA SER A 566 21.94 18.33 3.67
C SER A 566 20.62 17.92 3.03
N SER A 567 19.60 17.74 3.86
CA SER A 567 18.30 17.21 3.46
C SER A 567 17.17 18.18 3.81
N ARG A 568 15.93 17.78 3.50
CA ARG A 568 14.74 18.50 3.97
C ARG A 568 14.70 18.60 5.49
N ALA A 569 15.17 17.59 6.22
CA ALA A 569 15.20 17.62 7.69
C ALA A 569 16.14 18.71 8.24
N ASP A 570 17.16 19.07 7.47
CA ASP A 570 18.13 20.13 7.78
C ASP A 570 17.71 21.49 7.18
N GLY A 571 16.52 21.56 6.56
CA GLY A 571 16.07 22.75 5.83
C GLY A 571 16.92 23.11 4.62
N PHE A 572 17.68 22.14 4.09
CA PHE A 572 18.72 22.33 3.08
C PHE A 572 19.76 23.39 3.49
N VAL A 573 20.10 23.46 4.77
CA VAL A 573 21.13 24.33 5.33
C VAL A 573 22.39 23.53 5.64
N TYR A 574 23.55 24.13 5.42
CA TYR A 574 24.85 23.63 5.84
C TYR A 574 25.57 24.65 6.72
N ASN A 575 26.05 24.20 7.87
CA ASN A 575 26.84 24.99 8.80
C ASN A 575 28.29 24.52 8.77
N ALA A 576 29.23 25.45 8.66
CA ALA A 576 30.65 25.17 8.66
C ALA A 576 31.42 26.15 9.55
N THR A 577 32.60 25.72 9.99
CA THR A 577 33.55 26.59 10.70
C THR A 577 34.66 26.98 9.72
N ALA A 578 34.89 28.29 9.56
CA ALA A 578 35.91 28.80 8.66
C ALA A 578 37.32 28.40 9.14
N THR A 579 38.13 27.89 8.22
CA THR A 579 39.54 27.58 8.49
C THR A 579 40.43 28.76 8.10
N THR A 580 41.74 28.58 7.86
CA THR A 580 42.61 29.67 7.38
C THR A 580 42.69 29.68 5.86
N GLY A 581 42.66 30.87 5.24
CA GLY A 581 42.84 31.02 3.80
C GLY A 581 41.52 31.07 3.00
N THR A 582 41.58 30.69 1.73
CA THR A 582 40.39 30.63 0.87
C THR A 582 39.58 29.39 1.18
N GLN A 583 38.32 29.61 1.53
CA GLN A 583 37.33 28.60 1.81
C GLN A 583 36.52 28.34 0.53
N THR A 584 36.28 27.08 0.18
CA THR A 584 35.49 26.69 -0.99
C THR A 584 34.37 25.76 -0.58
N LEU A 585 33.13 26.16 -0.86
CA LEU A 585 31.92 25.37 -0.67
C LEU A 585 31.35 25.00 -2.03
N ALA A 586 31.15 23.71 -2.29
CA ALA A 586 30.49 23.21 -3.48
C ALA A 586 29.29 22.35 -3.09
N ALA A 587 28.19 22.46 -3.84
CA ALA A 587 26.98 21.69 -3.64
C ALA A 587 26.52 21.09 -4.98
N THR A 588 25.85 19.95 -4.92
CA THR A 588 25.36 19.19 -6.06
C THR A 588 23.99 18.61 -5.75
N LEU A 589 23.07 18.77 -6.69
CA LEU A 589 21.72 18.21 -6.65
C LEU A 589 21.31 17.85 -8.06
N ASP A 590 20.95 16.59 -8.28
CA ASP A 590 20.61 16.07 -9.60
C ASP A 590 21.72 16.38 -10.63
N ASN A 591 21.41 17.14 -11.68
CA ASN A 591 22.36 17.51 -12.72
C ASN A 591 22.93 18.92 -12.53
N VAL A 592 22.79 19.51 -11.35
CA VAL A 592 23.25 20.86 -11.05
C VAL A 592 24.38 20.82 -10.03
N ASN A 593 25.38 21.66 -10.25
CA ASN A 593 26.41 21.99 -9.28
C ASN A 593 26.43 23.50 -9.06
N ASP A 594 26.83 23.90 -7.86
CA ASP A 594 27.11 25.29 -7.54
C ASP A 594 28.35 25.36 -6.64
N THR A 595 29.07 26.47 -6.70
CA THR A 595 30.31 26.66 -5.92
C THR A 595 30.49 28.12 -5.55
N VAL A 596 30.74 28.34 -4.25
CA VAL A 596 31.08 29.64 -3.68
C VAL A 596 32.45 29.56 -3.01
N ALA A 597 33.25 30.60 -3.19
CA ALA A 597 34.51 30.77 -2.49
C ALA A 597 34.53 32.09 -1.72
N PHE A 598 35.10 32.08 -0.51
CA PHE A 598 35.27 33.27 0.33
C PHE A 598 36.58 33.19 1.10
N ASN A 599 37.12 34.33 1.53
CA ASN A 599 38.37 34.36 2.28
C ASN A 599 38.07 34.51 3.77
N SER A 600 38.68 33.65 4.59
CA SER A 600 38.76 33.83 6.03
C SER A 600 40.08 34.52 6.38
N LEU A 601 40.00 35.65 7.09
CA LEU A 601 41.18 36.40 7.51
C LEU A 601 41.82 35.71 8.71
N GLN A 602 43.13 35.45 8.59
CA GLN A 602 43.94 35.25 9.77
C GLN A 602 44.02 36.59 10.51
N LEU A 603 43.70 36.61 11.80
CA LEU A 603 43.98 37.76 12.65
C LEU A 603 45.49 38.02 12.63
N THR A 604 45.96 38.90 11.74
CA THR A 604 47.32 39.43 11.79
C THR A 604 47.34 40.47 12.89
N THR A 605 47.57 40.04 14.13
CA THR A 605 47.99 40.99 15.14
C THR A 605 49.42 41.40 14.78
N ASN A 606 49.73 42.69 14.65
CA ASN A 606 51.11 43.19 14.57
C ASN A 606 51.89 42.99 15.89
N SER A 607 51.44 42.05 16.73
CA SER A 607 52.06 41.78 18.00
C SER A 607 53.33 40.97 17.76
N SER A 608 54.47 41.45 18.25
CA SER A 608 55.76 40.77 18.11
C SER A 608 56.13 40.02 19.38
N ILE A 609 56.96 38.97 19.24
CA ILE A 609 57.69 38.36 20.35
C ILE A 609 59.16 38.25 19.93
N ILE A 610 60.05 38.70 20.80
CA ILE A 610 61.49 38.77 20.60
C ILE A 610 62.15 38.15 21.82
N VAL A 611 63.04 37.18 21.57
CA VAL A 611 63.90 36.59 22.60
C VAL A 611 65.29 37.17 22.44
N SER A 612 65.69 38.05 23.36
CA SER A 612 67.03 38.64 23.40
C SER A 612 67.99 37.73 24.17
N ASN A 613 69.25 37.67 23.71
CA ASN A 613 70.24 36.63 23.99
C ASN A 613 69.92 35.28 23.33
N ASN A 614 69.68 35.31 22.01
CA ASN A 614 69.48 34.13 21.16
C ASN A 614 70.75 33.85 20.33
N PRO A 615 71.40 32.68 20.45
CA PRO A 615 70.96 31.48 21.15
C PRO A 615 71.06 31.60 22.68
N ALA A 616 70.02 31.11 23.35
CA ALA A 616 69.97 31.04 24.80
C ALA A 616 70.67 29.77 25.27
N ASN A 617 71.63 29.89 26.18
CA ASN A 617 72.28 28.74 26.82
C ASN A 617 71.67 28.51 28.21
N ILE A 618 71.62 27.26 28.67
CA ILE A 618 71.12 26.92 30.02
C ILE A 618 71.89 27.71 31.08
N GLY A 619 71.16 28.32 32.02
CA GLY A 619 71.70 29.15 33.09
C GLY A 619 71.85 30.63 32.75
N ASN A 620 71.62 31.04 31.50
CA ASN A 620 71.64 32.45 31.10
C ASN A 620 70.30 33.13 31.35
N ASN A 621 70.34 34.41 31.70
CA ASN A 621 69.15 35.24 31.66
C ASN A 621 68.87 35.67 30.22
N VAL A 622 67.68 35.31 29.73
CA VAL A 622 67.11 35.81 28.47
C VAL A 622 66.00 36.81 28.77
N THR A 623 65.83 37.76 27.86
CA THR A 623 64.69 38.67 27.91
C THR A 623 63.73 38.29 26.80
N ILE A 624 62.55 37.79 27.19
CA ILE A 624 61.44 37.52 26.27
C ILE A 624 60.55 38.75 26.32
N SER A 625 60.48 39.47 25.21
CA SER A 625 59.70 40.71 25.10
C SER A 625 58.78 40.66 23.91
N GLY A 626 57.78 41.53 23.89
CA GLY A 626 56.93 41.68 22.74
C GLY A 626 56.32 43.07 22.67
N GLN A 627 55.84 43.41 21.48
CA GLN A 627 55.04 44.60 21.25
C GLN A 627 53.63 44.13 20.97
N LEU A 628 52.60 44.56 21.69
CA LEU A 628 51.21 44.28 21.33
C LEU A 628 50.70 45.31 20.32
N ALA A 629 49.90 44.86 19.35
CA ALA A 629 49.05 45.75 18.56
C ALA A 629 47.74 46.03 19.31
N ASN A 630 47.15 47.21 19.13
CA ASN A 630 45.86 47.59 19.74
C ASN A 630 45.81 47.43 21.27
N TYR A 631 46.90 47.77 21.96
CA TYR A 631 47.13 47.53 23.39
C TYR A 631 46.32 48.42 24.36
N THR A 632 45.44 49.28 23.85
CA THR A 632 44.62 50.18 24.66
C THR A 632 43.76 49.40 25.65
N GLY A 633 43.95 49.63 26.95
CA GLY A 633 43.20 48.96 28.02
C GLY A 633 43.77 47.61 28.46
N ILE A 634 44.84 47.12 27.83
CA ILE A 634 45.54 45.90 28.26
C ILE A 634 46.65 46.31 29.24
N THR A 635 46.53 45.87 30.50
CA THR A 635 47.50 46.19 31.56
C THR A 635 48.52 45.07 31.83
N GLY A 636 48.25 43.85 31.35
CA GLY A 636 49.14 42.71 31.53
C GLY A 636 48.88 41.59 30.51
N VAL A 637 49.88 40.74 30.29
CA VAL A 637 49.78 39.51 29.48
C VAL A 637 50.24 38.29 30.28
N ASN A 638 49.67 37.14 29.96
CA ASN A 638 50.11 35.87 30.50
C ASN A 638 51.14 35.24 29.54
N VAL A 639 52.36 35.02 30.03
CA VAL A 639 53.47 34.46 29.25
C VAL A 639 53.79 33.08 29.81
N THR A 640 53.78 32.04 28.97
CA THR A 640 54.20 30.70 29.41
C THR A 640 55.57 30.39 28.83
N VAL A 641 56.55 30.16 29.71
CA VAL A 641 57.90 29.75 29.32
C VAL A 641 58.20 28.45 30.00
N ASP A 642 58.57 27.45 29.21
CA ASP A 642 58.90 26.13 29.74
C ASP A 642 57.81 25.46 30.58
N GLY A 643 56.54 25.69 30.21
CA GLY A 643 55.37 25.16 30.93
C GLY A 643 55.08 25.88 32.25
N ASN A 644 55.87 26.88 32.63
CA ASN A 644 55.60 27.76 33.76
C ASN A 644 54.82 28.99 33.27
N LEU A 645 53.67 29.24 33.89
CA LEU A 645 52.81 30.38 33.58
C LEU A 645 53.24 31.60 34.41
N TYR A 646 53.62 32.68 33.74
CA TYR A 646 53.86 33.99 34.32
C TYR A 646 52.64 34.86 34.02
N THR A 647 51.83 35.14 35.03
CA THR A 647 50.61 35.95 34.87
C THR A 647 50.90 37.43 35.03
N ASP A 648 50.08 38.26 34.39
CA ASP A 648 50.08 39.72 34.54
C ASP A 648 51.45 40.39 34.27
N VAL A 649 52.23 39.87 33.33
CA VAL A 649 53.44 40.53 32.85
C VAL A 649 53.05 41.89 32.30
N SER A 650 53.50 42.96 32.97
CA SER A 650 52.97 44.29 32.76
C SER A 650 53.18 44.77 31.32
N VAL A 651 52.11 45.30 30.73
CA VAL A 651 52.13 45.95 29.42
C VAL A 651 52.29 47.44 29.66
N ASN A 652 53.29 48.05 29.03
CA ASN A 652 53.56 49.47 29.17
C ASN A 652 52.58 50.32 28.33
N SER A 653 52.66 51.64 28.49
CA SER A 653 51.79 52.60 27.79
C SER A 653 51.98 52.65 26.28
N THR A 654 52.97 51.94 25.72
CA THR A 654 53.18 51.79 24.28
C THR A 654 52.85 50.38 23.79
N GLY A 655 52.32 49.49 24.63
CA GLY A 655 51.97 48.11 24.30
C GLY A 655 53.13 47.10 24.40
N GLY A 656 54.32 47.56 24.79
CA GLY A 656 55.47 46.71 25.01
C GLY A 656 55.37 45.94 26.33
N TRP A 657 55.81 44.68 26.33
CA TRP A 657 55.94 43.85 27.53
C TRP A 657 57.28 43.13 27.52
N SER A 658 57.76 42.75 28.70
CA SER A 658 59.04 42.06 28.85
C SER A 658 59.06 41.17 30.09
N LEU A 659 59.59 39.97 29.93
CA LEU A 659 59.81 38.98 30.96
C LEU A 659 61.30 38.58 30.94
N ASN A 660 61.97 38.74 32.08
CA ASN A 660 63.29 38.17 32.28
C ASN A 660 63.14 36.73 32.78
N TYR A 661 63.74 35.80 32.07
CA TYR A 661 63.68 34.38 32.37
C TYR A 661 65.08 33.79 32.40
N THR A 662 65.41 33.07 33.47
CA THR A 662 66.63 32.27 33.54
C THR A 662 66.36 30.93 32.89
N THR A 663 67.01 30.67 31.75
CA THR A 663 66.83 29.41 31.02
C THR A 663 67.27 28.23 31.86
N ASN A 664 66.44 27.21 31.95
CA ASN A 664 66.69 26.04 32.81
C ASN A 664 66.66 24.70 32.06
N ARG A 665 66.43 24.71 30.74
CA ARG A 665 66.45 23.53 29.87
C ARG A 665 66.69 23.89 28.40
#